data_AF-A0A242JZX6-F1
#
_entry.id   AF-A0A242JZX6-F1
#
_cell.length_a   1.000
_cell.length_b   1.000
_cell.length_c   1.000
_cell.angle_alpha   90.00
_cell.angle_beta   90.00
_cell.angle_gamma   90.00
#
_symmetry.space_group_name_H-M   'P 1'
#
loop_
_entity.id
_entity.type
_entity.pdbx_description
1 polymer ?
#
loop_
_entity_poly.entity_id
_entity_poly.type
_entity_poly.pdbx_seq_one_letter_code
_entity_poly.pdbx_strand_id
1 'polypeptide(L)'
;TYIKMIENDQDDFFIEKERKAKIIQSLERTKAFDDFERKEQLQTVFEEMSNDDPTDFMLFLSTVSSTKHNVNSIHLCGFTVYKKNEHFLVMKVDKQRSFDNETVTCFKIPSGHIVELSQLFWGERGYVRRGTEDIFKSLADLSSEVKAIPAITMQHQKTENCVTSEVEASLRTILFNCRTDIFNLSEKAKVTPKWNLGHYEPTIEMRKRFVTAMKGEDEGWDQHFDYLFDYYLCRKGKLVSGSSLATCARDVIRCLEIQEAFSMDTYISEMLKNGGQIPMENGPFKEEKIRGIDPSNMLNHRSIKEVDYVILRNAIEGNEYKIKLLNERLPFIKIQRAEEITRYIISRLEDKNQEIDAEIQRRKEIEMKAKEFEKRVDMLALTLSLKENDQFFQTGKCYQLLFSTYIKMIENDRNDFFIEKDRKEKIIQSLERTKAFYDFVNIEQLQSVFEKMINDDPTDFMLFPIAFLTSLDKTKSHLCGFTVYKKNEDFLVMKVDKDRSFDNKNVTYFKIPSKNTEKLSRLFFETCHYIKILEPFAIFLSLLDLSNGFKTIPAITMQHQKTRNCVVSEVEASLRMILFNCRTDILSLSEKAKVTPKWNLAHSESTLEMRKRFLFAVKGEHKDWNRNFGYIFDYYLYRKGKLGEGNYSYDKKLSSLWYEEIQSIFSMDLYILETLNNGGQIRKTGVPLLQKNISGIDPPQILYGRKIKKIDSMDLLEYALTKNTDKINLFKARLSSMKIPRAKEITRYIISCLKYKNKEIELEIQRREEIKKRRENEKYSKQTLNQLVSKVTPNRSVSHSQSISGTLNEESTLSFLIGRAFAYLIGKRSENESQKRESLVNKNKGSISRWCK
;
A
#
# COMPACT_ATOMS: atom_id res chain seq x y z
N THR A 1 16.52 54.47 -0.92
CA THR A 1 15.18 53.99 -0.47
C THR A 1 14.88 54.25 0.99
N TYR A 2 15.68 53.77 1.95
CA TYR A 2 15.37 53.98 3.39
C TYR A 2 15.29 55.45 3.80
N ILE A 3 16.10 56.33 3.20
CA ILE A 3 16.05 57.78 3.41
C ILE A 3 14.69 58.32 2.98
N LYS A 4 14.30 58.14 1.71
CA LYS A 4 12.98 58.49 1.17
C LYS A 4 11.81 57.89 1.98
N MET A 5 11.95 56.66 2.49
CA MET A 5 10.94 56.03 3.35
C MET A 5 10.75 56.80 4.68
N ILE A 6 11.83 57.23 5.30
CA ILE A 6 11.80 58.02 6.54
C ILE A 6 11.34 59.44 6.22
N GLU A 7 11.82 60.07 5.14
CA GLU A 7 11.38 61.41 4.68
C GLU A 7 9.86 61.46 4.49
N ASN A 8 9.27 60.43 3.87
CA ASN A 8 7.84 60.33 3.62
C ASN A 8 7.00 59.98 4.87
N ASP A 9 7.63 59.71 6.03
CA ASP A 9 6.96 59.36 7.29
C ASP A 9 6.27 60.59 7.93
N GLN A 10 4.97 60.76 7.73
CA GLN A 10 4.23 61.95 8.23
C GLN A 10 3.61 61.77 9.62
N ASP A 11 3.51 60.53 10.10
CA ASP A 11 2.84 60.12 11.34
C ASP A 11 3.83 59.60 12.39
N ASP A 12 5.12 59.95 12.25
CA ASP A 12 6.20 59.62 13.18
C ASP A 12 6.30 58.11 13.49
N PHE A 13 6.04 57.27 12.47
CA PHE A 13 6.06 55.82 12.63
C PHE A 13 7.46 55.30 13.05
N PHE A 14 8.54 55.84 12.48
CA PHE A 14 9.91 55.37 12.71
C PHE A 14 10.65 56.07 13.85
N ILE A 15 10.35 57.33 14.13
CA ILE A 15 10.96 58.16 15.18
C ILE A 15 10.18 59.49 15.29
N GLU A 16 10.28 60.19 16.42
CA GLU A 16 9.63 61.50 16.61
C GLU A 16 10.17 62.56 15.63
N LYS A 17 9.30 63.48 15.21
CA LYS A 17 9.58 64.50 14.18
C LYS A 17 10.84 65.32 14.46
N GLU A 18 11.13 65.64 15.72
CA GLU A 18 12.27 66.47 16.11
C GLU A 18 13.63 65.80 15.83
N ARG A 19 13.67 64.47 15.79
CA ARG A 19 14.90 63.66 15.59
C ARG A 19 15.05 63.16 14.16
N LYS A 20 13.99 63.21 13.37
CA LYS A 20 13.92 62.70 12.00
C LYS A 20 14.97 63.32 11.08
N ALA A 21 15.16 64.64 11.13
CA ALA A 21 16.11 65.35 10.26
C ALA A 21 17.57 64.89 10.48
N LYS A 22 17.98 64.70 11.74
CA LYS A 22 19.31 64.19 12.10
C LYS A 22 19.54 62.75 11.64
N ILE A 23 18.52 61.89 11.76
CA ILE A 23 18.61 60.51 11.26
C ILE A 23 18.76 60.49 9.74
N ILE A 24 18.02 61.33 9.01
CA ILE A 24 18.17 61.47 7.56
C ILE A 24 19.59 61.93 7.20
N GLN A 25 20.13 62.93 7.91
CA GLN A 25 21.50 63.41 7.71
C GLN A 25 22.53 62.29 7.94
N SER A 26 22.38 61.51 9.01
CA SER A 26 23.24 60.35 9.31
C SER A 26 23.20 59.27 8.22
N LEU A 27 22.02 59.04 7.64
CA LEU A 27 21.85 58.09 6.54
C LEU A 27 22.39 58.64 5.21
N GLU A 28 22.25 59.93 4.92
CA GLU A 28 22.87 60.56 3.74
C GLU A 28 24.40 60.51 3.83
N ARG A 29 25.00 60.76 5.00
CA ARG A 29 26.44 60.55 5.20
C ARG A 29 26.85 59.08 5.03
N THR A 30 26.05 58.15 5.53
CA THR A 30 26.28 56.71 5.33
C THR A 30 26.24 56.36 3.83
N LYS A 31 25.30 56.92 3.08
CA LYS A 31 25.18 56.72 1.63
C LYS A 31 26.36 57.34 0.86
N ALA A 32 26.80 58.54 1.25
CA ALA A 32 27.93 59.24 0.62
C ALA A 32 29.29 58.59 0.90
N PHE A 33 29.38 57.68 1.87
CA PHE A 33 30.63 56.96 2.19
C PHE A 33 31.24 56.26 0.98
N ASP A 34 30.39 55.67 0.13
CA ASP A 34 30.82 55.00 -1.10
C ASP A 34 31.28 55.96 -2.20
N ASP A 35 31.14 57.27 -2.00
CA ASP A 35 31.62 58.33 -2.92
C ASP A 35 32.86 59.07 -2.36
N PHE A 36 33.31 58.77 -1.13
CA PHE A 36 34.50 59.41 -0.58
C PHE A 36 35.74 59.01 -1.39
N GLU A 37 36.63 59.97 -1.67
CA GLU A 37 37.86 59.74 -2.43
C GLU A 37 39.05 59.43 -1.51
N ARG A 38 39.03 59.93 -0.26
CA ARG A 38 40.13 59.81 0.69
C ARG A 38 39.65 59.46 2.09
N LYS A 39 40.46 58.69 2.83
CA LYS A 39 40.15 58.25 4.20
C LYS A 39 40.00 59.41 5.19
N GLU A 40 40.68 60.53 4.93
CA GLU A 40 40.62 61.73 5.76
C GLU A 40 39.21 62.31 5.80
N GLN A 41 38.39 62.12 4.75
CA GLN A 41 36.99 62.55 4.75
C GLN A 41 36.16 61.76 5.77
N LEU A 42 36.44 60.47 5.96
CA LEU A 42 35.79 59.67 7.01
C LEU A 42 36.23 60.12 8.40
N GLN A 43 37.52 60.44 8.56
CA GLN A 43 38.04 60.98 9.82
C GLN A 43 37.36 62.30 10.17
N THR A 44 37.23 63.24 9.23
CA THR A 44 36.52 64.51 9.44
C THR A 44 35.08 64.28 9.89
N VAL A 45 34.37 63.31 9.29
CA VAL A 45 33.01 62.94 9.73
C VAL A 45 33.00 62.50 11.20
N PHE A 46 33.95 61.66 11.64
CA PHE A 46 34.05 61.24 13.03
C PHE A 46 34.46 62.38 13.98
N GLU A 47 35.26 63.35 13.53
CA GLU A 47 35.64 64.53 14.31
C GLU A 47 34.44 65.45 14.56
N GLU A 48 33.59 65.64 13.54
CA GLU A 48 32.42 66.51 13.57
C GLU A 48 31.18 65.86 14.18
N MET A 49 31.20 64.57 14.51
CA MET A 49 30.09 63.87 15.16
C MET A 49 29.77 64.49 16.53
N SER A 50 28.50 64.82 16.73
CA SER A 50 27.93 65.32 17.97
C SER A 50 28.13 64.31 19.10
N ASN A 51 28.64 64.78 20.24
CA ASN A 51 28.81 63.94 21.41
C ASN A 51 27.46 63.70 22.13
N ASP A 52 27.26 62.48 22.62
CA ASP A 52 26.08 62.03 23.37
C ASP A 52 24.75 62.10 22.60
N ASP A 53 24.80 62.09 21.26
CA ASP A 53 23.63 62.08 20.39
C ASP A 53 23.59 60.79 19.52
N PRO A 54 22.78 59.78 19.87
CA PRO A 54 22.68 58.55 19.09
C PRO A 54 21.99 58.74 17.72
N THR A 55 21.39 59.92 17.45
CA THR A 55 20.84 60.25 16.14
C THR A 55 21.90 60.70 15.14
N ASP A 56 23.10 61.07 15.63
CA ASP A 56 24.26 61.47 14.85
C ASP A 56 25.23 60.28 14.71
N PHE A 57 24.95 59.41 13.74
CA PHE A 57 25.64 58.13 13.56
C PHE A 57 26.14 57.93 12.14
N MET A 58 26.90 56.85 11.95
CA MET A 58 27.25 56.29 10.65
C MET A 58 27.12 54.77 10.69
N LEU A 59 26.50 54.18 9.66
CA LEU A 59 26.28 52.73 9.57
C LEU A 59 27.21 52.12 8.52
N PHE A 60 27.99 51.12 8.91
CA PHE A 60 28.86 50.36 8.03
C PHE A 60 28.36 48.93 7.90
N LEU A 61 28.67 48.29 6.77
CA LEU A 61 28.41 46.88 6.52
C LEU A 61 29.73 46.20 6.18
N SER A 62 30.04 45.10 6.84
CA SER A 62 31.25 44.32 6.57
C SER A 62 30.92 42.83 6.44
N THR A 63 31.65 42.16 5.54
CA THR A 63 31.56 40.70 5.35
C THR A 63 32.43 39.98 6.36
N VAL A 64 31.83 39.09 7.13
CA VAL A 64 32.49 38.29 8.16
C VAL A 64 32.27 36.80 7.88
N SER A 65 33.22 35.95 8.26
CA SER A 65 33.06 34.50 8.17
C SER A 65 32.70 33.91 9.53
N SER A 66 31.75 32.98 9.56
CA SER A 66 31.35 32.28 10.79
C SER A 66 32.10 30.95 10.94
N THR A 67 32.62 30.66 12.14
CA THR A 67 33.26 29.37 12.49
C THR A 67 32.25 28.28 12.86
N LYS A 68 30.97 28.63 13.11
CA LYS A 68 29.93 27.72 13.60
C LYS A 68 29.40 26.71 12.59
N HIS A 69 29.62 26.94 11.30
CA HIS A 69 29.17 26.04 10.24
C HIS A 69 30.41 25.62 9.44
N ASN A 70 30.58 24.31 9.27
CA ASN A 70 31.82 23.67 8.83
C ASN A 70 32.15 23.86 7.33
N VAL A 71 31.82 25.02 6.76
CA VAL A 71 32.11 25.45 5.39
C VAL A 71 32.16 26.99 5.41
N ASN A 72 33.06 27.61 4.64
CA ASN A 72 33.25 29.05 4.40
C ASN A 72 31.95 29.87 4.13
N SER A 73 31.00 29.95 5.07
CA SER A 73 29.79 30.76 4.92
C SER A 73 30.13 32.20 5.31
N ILE A 74 30.21 33.05 4.30
CA ILE A 74 30.35 34.50 4.45
C ILE A 74 28.95 35.06 4.77
N HIS A 75 28.84 35.88 5.81
CA HIS A 75 27.64 36.65 6.09
C HIS A 75 27.98 38.12 6.33
N LEU A 76 26.97 38.98 6.21
CA LEU A 76 27.13 40.41 6.42
C LEU A 76 26.85 40.75 7.88
N CYS A 77 27.59 41.69 8.44
CA CYS A 77 27.37 42.26 9.77
C CYS A 77 27.27 43.78 9.67
N GLY A 78 26.38 44.39 10.44
CA GLY A 78 26.23 45.84 10.49
C GLY A 78 26.91 46.46 11.71
N PHE A 79 27.62 47.56 11.51
CA PHE A 79 28.33 48.30 12.55
C PHE A 79 27.86 49.74 12.57
N THR A 80 27.27 50.19 13.68
CA THR A 80 26.88 51.59 13.87
C THR A 80 27.90 52.30 14.73
N VAL A 81 28.43 53.42 14.26
CA VAL A 81 29.36 54.28 15.00
C VAL A 81 28.64 55.57 15.39
N TYR A 82 28.74 55.96 16.66
CA TYR A 82 28.35 57.29 17.15
C TYR A 82 29.19 57.67 18.36
N LYS A 83 29.24 58.97 18.71
CA LYS A 83 30.10 59.50 19.78
C LYS A 83 29.35 59.63 21.12
N LYS A 84 29.91 59.12 22.22
CA LYS A 84 29.35 59.19 23.58
C LYS A 84 30.48 59.36 24.62
N ASN A 85 30.39 60.35 25.51
CA ASN A 85 31.37 60.65 26.56
C ASN A 85 32.84 60.59 26.09
N GLU A 86 33.21 61.30 25.02
CA GLU A 86 34.58 61.29 24.43
C GLU A 86 35.08 59.91 23.95
N HIS A 87 34.16 58.98 23.68
CA HIS A 87 34.44 57.70 23.05
C HIS A 87 33.57 57.52 21.80
N PHE A 88 34.06 56.74 20.85
CA PHE A 88 33.25 56.17 19.78
C PHE A 88 32.65 54.85 20.26
N LEU A 89 31.32 54.75 20.21
CA LEU A 89 30.62 53.50 20.42
C LEU A 89 30.36 52.85 19.07
N VAL A 90 30.99 51.69 18.85
CA VAL A 90 30.77 50.87 17.67
C VAL A 90 29.86 49.71 18.06
N MET A 91 28.60 49.80 17.65
CA MET A 91 27.59 48.77 17.89
C MET A 91 27.53 47.80 16.72
N LYS A 92 27.95 46.55 16.97
CA LYS A 92 27.74 45.40 16.10
C LYS A 92 26.30 44.92 16.17
N VAL A 93 25.68 44.65 15.03
CA VAL A 93 24.44 43.88 14.91
C VAL A 93 24.69 42.69 13.99
N ASP A 94 24.46 41.48 14.51
CA ASP A 94 24.73 40.22 13.82
C ASP A 94 23.71 39.15 14.21
N LYS A 95 22.79 38.79 13.29
CA LYS A 95 21.76 37.79 13.58
C LYS A 95 22.25 36.34 13.48
N GLN A 96 23.44 36.10 12.94
CA GLN A 96 24.08 34.77 12.93
C GLN A 96 24.92 34.53 14.19
N ARG A 97 25.21 35.59 14.95
CA ARG A 97 25.89 35.52 16.25
C ARG A 97 27.25 34.82 16.12
N SER A 98 28.04 35.29 15.17
CA SER A 98 29.30 34.69 14.75
C SER A 98 30.50 35.09 15.60
N PHE A 99 30.45 36.25 16.26
CA PHE A 99 31.56 36.74 17.10
C PHE A 99 31.48 36.19 18.54
N ASP A 100 30.46 36.58 19.29
CA ASP A 100 30.37 36.40 20.75
C ASP A 100 29.09 35.67 21.18
N ASN A 101 28.43 34.96 20.26
CA ASN A 101 27.12 34.35 20.44
C ASN A 101 25.98 35.34 20.76
N GLU A 102 26.22 36.64 20.69
CA GLU A 102 25.23 37.67 20.95
C GLU A 102 24.81 38.41 19.68
N THR A 103 23.58 38.94 19.69
CA THR A 103 23.06 39.68 18.52
C THR A 103 23.67 41.08 18.45
N VAL A 104 23.88 41.70 19.61
CA VAL A 104 24.40 43.07 19.71
C VAL A 104 25.59 43.11 20.66
N THR A 105 26.68 43.73 20.19
CA THR A 105 27.92 43.91 20.95
C THR A 105 28.42 45.32 20.73
N CYS A 106 28.76 46.03 21.79
CA CYS A 106 29.32 47.37 21.70
C CYS A 106 30.81 47.36 22.01
N PHE A 107 31.58 48.02 21.17
CA PHE A 107 33.00 48.30 21.32
C PHE A 107 33.14 49.79 21.67
N LYS A 108 33.74 50.09 22.83
CA LYS A 108 33.95 51.46 23.31
C LYS A 108 35.37 51.87 22.99
N ILE A 109 35.54 52.73 22.00
CA ILE A 109 36.84 53.12 21.45
C ILE A 109 37.16 54.56 21.90
N PRO A 110 38.27 54.82 22.61
CA PRO A 110 38.67 56.18 22.97
C PRO A 110 38.79 57.10 21.74
N SER A 111 38.39 58.37 21.86
CA SER A 111 38.45 59.33 20.75
C SER A 111 39.86 59.54 20.17
N GLY A 112 40.90 59.27 20.97
CA GLY A 112 42.30 59.29 20.52
C GLY A 112 42.64 58.26 19.42
N HIS A 113 41.81 57.23 19.22
CA HIS A 113 41.98 56.20 18.18
C HIS A 113 41.20 56.48 16.89
N ILE A 114 40.79 57.74 16.67
CA ILE A 114 39.97 58.12 15.51
C ILE A 114 40.62 57.79 14.16
N VAL A 115 41.96 57.90 14.07
CA VAL A 115 42.71 57.64 12.83
C VAL A 115 42.67 56.14 12.50
N GLU A 116 42.91 55.28 13.49
CA GLU A 116 42.89 53.83 13.37
C GLU A 116 41.47 53.32 13.09
N LEU A 117 40.46 53.90 13.75
CA LEU A 117 39.06 53.57 13.53
C LEU A 117 38.60 53.95 12.11
N SER A 118 39.00 55.13 11.62
CA SER A 118 38.74 55.56 10.25
C SER A 118 39.42 54.66 9.24
N GLN A 119 40.67 54.27 9.47
CA GLN A 119 41.39 53.33 8.61
C GLN A 119 40.75 51.96 8.58
N LEU A 120 40.27 51.47 9.72
CA LEU A 120 39.59 50.19 9.82
C LEU A 120 38.35 50.18 8.92
N PHE A 121 37.40 51.10 9.12
CA PHE A 121 36.17 51.14 8.32
C PHE A 121 36.39 51.53 6.86
N TRP A 122 37.38 52.36 6.56
CA TRP A 122 37.80 52.63 5.19
C TRP A 122 38.25 51.35 4.47
N GLY A 123 39.02 50.51 5.16
CA GLY A 123 39.51 49.24 4.63
C GLY A 123 38.47 48.13 4.53
N GLU A 124 37.27 48.34 5.06
CA GLU A 124 36.11 47.43 4.95
C GLU A 124 35.17 47.81 3.80
N ARG A 125 35.40 48.97 3.17
CA ARG A 125 34.63 49.44 2.02
C ARG A 125 34.74 48.47 0.84
N GLY A 126 33.63 48.26 0.13
CA GLY A 126 33.57 47.36 -1.02
C GLY A 126 33.53 45.87 -0.70
N TYR A 127 33.26 45.48 0.56
CA TYR A 127 33.13 44.07 0.98
C TYR A 127 34.40 43.24 0.76
N VAL A 128 35.58 43.85 0.99
CA VAL A 128 36.87 43.17 0.79
C VAL A 128 37.03 42.05 1.82
N ARG A 129 37.22 40.83 1.32
CA ARG A 129 37.32 39.60 2.13
C ARG A 129 38.55 39.66 3.05
N ARG A 130 38.33 39.87 4.34
CA ARG A 130 39.34 39.63 5.40
C ARG A 130 39.19 38.23 6.02
N GLY A 131 40.22 37.78 6.72
CA GLY A 131 40.25 36.52 7.44
C GLY A 131 39.17 36.44 8.53
N THR A 132 39.00 35.25 9.09
CA THR A 132 37.97 34.98 10.10
C THR A 132 38.20 35.82 11.35
N GLU A 133 37.21 36.65 11.71
CA GLU A 133 37.19 37.53 12.90
C GLU A 133 38.09 38.78 12.85
N ASP A 134 38.74 39.09 11.72
CA ASP A 134 39.74 40.18 11.62
C ASP A 134 39.20 41.56 12.04
N ILE A 135 37.99 41.93 11.63
CA ILE A 135 37.36 43.20 12.02
C ILE A 135 37.01 43.22 13.50
N PHE A 136 36.50 42.12 14.06
CA PHE A 136 36.12 42.06 15.47
C PHE A 136 37.34 42.13 16.38
N LYS A 137 38.44 41.49 15.97
CA LYS A 137 39.70 41.54 16.70
C LYS A 137 40.29 42.95 16.66
N SER A 138 40.29 43.58 15.49
CA SER A 138 40.74 44.96 15.33
C SER A 138 39.90 45.94 16.16
N LEU A 139 38.57 45.76 16.20
CA LEU A 139 37.70 46.57 17.05
C LEU A 139 37.95 46.32 18.54
N ALA A 140 38.18 45.07 18.95
CA ALA A 140 38.50 44.73 20.34
C ALA A 140 39.84 45.34 20.77
N ASP A 141 40.86 45.30 19.91
CA ASP A 141 42.19 45.85 20.18
C ASP A 141 42.17 47.39 20.33
N LEU A 142 41.28 48.08 19.59
CA LEU A 142 41.07 49.53 19.70
C LEU A 142 40.17 49.93 20.88
N SER A 143 39.48 48.98 21.51
CA SER A 143 38.47 49.27 22.52
C SER A 143 39.05 49.31 23.93
N SER A 144 38.61 50.28 24.74
CA SER A 144 38.81 50.27 26.19
C SER A 144 37.84 49.32 26.91
N GLU A 145 36.71 49.00 26.27
CA GLU A 145 35.69 48.09 26.80
C GLU A 145 34.92 47.42 25.65
N VAL A 146 34.66 46.11 25.76
CA VAL A 146 33.76 45.37 24.87
C VAL A 146 32.60 44.83 25.70
N LYS A 147 31.38 45.28 25.41
CA LYS A 147 30.18 44.96 26.17
C LYS A 147 29.14 44.29 25.26
N ALA A 148 28.86 43.02 25.53
CA ALA A 148 27.75 42.33 24.90
C ALA A 148 26.40 42.78 25.52
N ILE A 149 25.36 42.88 24.70
CA ILE A 149 24.02 43.31 25.13
C ILE A 149 23.04 42.14 24.95
N PRO A 150 23.06 41.14 25.85
CA PRO A 150 22.23 39.94 25.73
C PRO A 150 20.73 40.23 25.85
N ALA A 151 20.39 41.41 26.39
CA ALA A 151 19.02 41.87 26.51
C ALA A 151 18.33 42.05 25.15
N ILE A 152 19.10 42.28 24.08
CA ILE A 152 18.57 42.42 22.72
C ILE A 152 18.58 41.07 22.02
N THR A 153 17.40 40.59 21.66
CA THR A 153 17.22 39.31 20.98
C THR A 153 16.51 39.47 19.65
N MET A 154 17.07 38.84 18.61
CA MET A 154 16.43 38.74 17.29
C MET A 154 16.37 37.30 16.81
N GLN A 155 15.42 37.02 15.92
CA GLN A 155 15.30 35.72 15.28
C GLN A 155 16.54 35.42 14.45
N HIS A 156 17.18 34.28 14.76
CA HIS A 156 18.36 33.79 14.05
C HIS A 156 18.08 33.69 12.54
N GLN A 157 19.03 34.13 11.74
CA GLN A 157 18.93 34.03 10.29
C GLN A 157 19.19 32.59 9.83
N LYS A 158 18.23 31.97 9.12
CA LYS A 158 18.34 30.57 8.64
C LYS A 158 18.63 30.43 7.13
N THR A 159 18.69 31.52 6.35
CA THR A 159 18.76 31.51 4.87
C THR A 159 19.59 32.66 4.30
N GLU A 160 20.10 32.49 3.06
CA GLU A 160 21.06 33.32 2.29
C GLU A 160 20.70 34.81 2.03
N ASN A 161 19.60 35.35 2.57
CA ASN A 161 19.20 36.76 2.42
C ASN A 161 19.93 37.71 3.40
N CYS A 162 21.23 37.52 3.66
CA CYS A 162 21.98 38.24 4.71
C CYS A 162 22.00 39.75 4.50
N VAL A 163 22.13 40.22 3.27
CA VAL A 163 22.35 41.64 2.98
C VAL A 163 21.20 42.54 3.45
N THR A 164 19.98 42.35 2.92
CA THR A 164 18.84 43.22 3.28
C THR A 164 18.39 43.02 4.73
N SER A 165 18.45 41.78 5.22
CA SER A 165 18.00 41.49 6.59
C SER A 165 18.90 42.13 7.65
N GLU A 166 20.20 42.26 7.40
CA GLU A 166 21.14 42.83 8.37
C GLU A 166 21.05 44.36 8.35
N VAL A 167 20.93 44.99 7.18
CA VAL A 167 20.63 46.43 7.08
C VAL A 167 19.35 46.79 7.84
N GLU A 168 18.26 46.03 7.63
CA GLU A 168 17.01 46.22 8.36
C GLU A 168 17.18 46.04 9.88
N ALA A 169 18.00 45.07 10.32
CA ALA A 169 18.23 44.79 11.73
C ALA A 169 19.06 45.89 12.40
N SER A 170 20.13 46.35 11.75
CA SER A 170 20.96 47.46 12.22
C SER A 170 20.15 48.75 12.31
N LEU A 171 19.43 49.13 11.25
CA LEU A 171 18.61 50.34 11.25
C LEU A 171 17.53 50.30 12.34
N ARG A 172 16.85 49.16 12.50
CA ARG A 172 15.87 48.99 13.58
C ARG A 172 16.49 49.08 14.98
N THR A 173 17.73 48.63 15.15
CA THR A 173 18.46 48.72 16.41
C THR A 173 18.92 50.14 16.69
N ILE A 174 19.37 50.87 15.67
CA ILE A 174 19.70 52.30 15.75
C ILE A 174 18.47 53.11 16.20
N LEU A 175 17.34 52.94 15.51
CA LEU A 175 16.09 53.63 15.85
C LEU A 175 15.62 53.28 17.26
N PHE A 176 15.79 52.02 17.67
CA PHE A 176 15.50 51.59 19.03
C PHE A 176 16.43 52.28 20.05
N ASN A 177 17.75 52.36 19.78
CA ASN A 177 18.72 53.04 20.64
C ASN A 177 18.44 54.53 20.77
N CYS A 178 17.98 55.19 19.70
CA CYS A 178 17.59 56.59 19.74
C CYS A 178 16.39 56.83 20.69
N ARG A 179 15.43 55.90 20.74
CA ARG A 179 14.25 55.96 21.61
C ARG A 179 14.53 55.48 23.03
N THR A 180 15.44 54.53 23.18
CA THR A 180 15.73 53.84 24.43
C THR A 180 17.20 53.51 24.47
N ASP A 181 17.94 54.15 25.37
CA ASP A 181 19.36 53.89 25.56
C ASP A 181 19.57 52.40 25.89
N ILE A 182 20.14 51.65 24.94
CA ILE A 182 20.30 50.19 25.05
C ILE A 182 21.25 49.80 26.18
N PHE A 183 22.09 50.72 26.64
CA PHE A 183 23.05 50.48 27.73
C PHE A 183 22.39 50.49 29.10
N ASN A 184 21.17 51.03 29.20
CA ASN A 184 20.37 51.06 30.44
C ASN A 184 19.43 49.85 30.55
N LEU A 185 19.44 48.93 29.57
CA LEU A 185 18.63 47.72 29.64
C LEU A 185 19.16 46.77 30.71
N SER A 186 18.25 46.21 31.50
CA SER A 186 18.58 45.12 32.43
C SER A 186 19.04 43.88 31.67
N GLU A 187 20.11 43.22 32.12
CA GLU A 187 20.59 41.94 31.56
C GLU A 187 19.52 40.82 31.58
N LYS A 188 18.51 40.93 32.46
CA LYS A 188 17.40 39.98 32.53
C LYS A 188 16.27 40.29 31.53
N ALA A 189 16.24 41.48 30.94
CA ALA A 189 15.25 41.85 29.96
C ALA A 189 15.48 41.06 28.66
N LYS A 190 14.40 40.70 27.95
CA LYS A 190 14.48 40.16 26.59
C LYS A 190 13.65 41.04 25.68
N VAL A 191 14.32 41.94 24.99
CA VAL A 191 13.71 42.93 24.09
C VAL A 191 14.03 42.55 22.66
N THR A 192 13.01 42.58 21.80
CA THR A 192 13.18 42.49 20.35
C THR A 192 12.91 43.86 19.76
N PRO A 193 13.92 44.54 19.18
CA PRO A 193 13.73 45.82 18.52
C PRO A 193 12.62 45.72 17.47
N LYS A 194 11.65 46.63 17.51
CA LYS A 194 10.56 46.75 16.53
C LYS A 194 10.69 48.08 15.79
N TRP A 195 10.19 48.15 14.57
CA TRP A 195 10.15 49.40 13.79
C TRP A 195 9.30 50.48 14.50
N ASN A 196 8.20 50.06 15.11
CA ASN A 196 7.36 50.87 15.98
C ASN A 196 6.83 49.98 17.12
N LEU A 197 6.92 50.44 18.37
CA LEU A 197 6.50 49.67 19.55
C LEU A 197 4.97 49.63 19.73
N GLY A 198 4.27 50.70 19.35
CA GLY A 198 2.82 50.85 19.49
C GLY A 198 2.00 50.25 18.34
N HIS A 199 2.63 49.94 17.21
CA HIS A 199 1.94 49.38 16.05
C HIS A 199 1.77 47.85 16.16
N TYR A 200 0.61 47.33 15.74
CA TYR A 200 0.29 45.89 15.83
C TYR A 200 1.16 45.03 14.88
N GLU A 201 1.39 45.47 13.64
CA GLU A 201 2.23 44.78 12.64
C GLU A 201 3.34 45.66 12.05
N PRO A 202 4.32 46.08 12.87
CA PRO A 202 5.26 47.13 12.50
C PRO A 202 6.17 46.76 11.33
N THR A 203 6.43 45.47 11.09
CA THR A 203 7.24 45.01 9.95
C THR A 203 6.47 45.01 8.63
N ILE A 204 5.18 44.71 8.64
CA ILE A 204 4.35 44.76 7.42
C ILE A 204 4.17 46.21 7.00
N GLU A 205 3.85 47.08 7.97
CA GLU A 205 3.71 48.51 7.73
C GLU A 205 5.01 49.15 7.26
N MET A 206 6.16 48.83 7.88
CA MET A 206 7.46 49.28 7.38
C MET A 206 7.68 48.85 5.92
N ARG A 207 7.42 47.58 5.58
CA ARG A 207 7.66 47.08 4.21
C ARG A 207 6.70 47.69 3.19
N LYS A 208 5.47 48.03 3.59
CA LYS A 208 4.54 48.80 2.76
C LYS A 208 5.12 50.18 2.45
N ARG A 209 5.61 50.90 3.47
CA ARG A 209 6.28 52.20 3.31
C ARG A 209 7.57 52.11 2.49
N PHE A 210 8.33 51.02 2.64
CA PHE A 210 9.52 50.75 1.83
C PHE A 210 9.16 50.58 0.35
N VAL A 211 8.11 49.83 0.02
CA VAL A 211 7.60 49.69 -1.34
C VAL A 211 7.15 51.05 -1.89
N THR A 212 6.38 51.84 -1.13
CA THR A 212 6.01 53.21 -1.51
C THR A 212 7.22 54.10 -1.76
N ALA A 213 8.31 53.93 -1.01
CA ALA A 213 9.55 54.70 -1.22
C ALA A 213 10.32 54.26 -2.48
N MET A 214 10.20 52.99 -2.91
CA MET A 214 10.78 52.51 -4.16
C MET A 214 10.03 53.04 -5.39
N LYS A 215 8.72 53.30 -5.25
CA LYS A 215 7.89 53.84 -6.31
C LYS A 215 8.37 55.21 -6.80
N GLY A 216 8.33 55.40 -8.11
CA GLY A 216 8.87 56.56 -8.83
C GLY A 216 7.78 57.42 -9.45
N GLU A 217 8.12 58.16 -10.51
CA GLU A 217 7.13 58.91 -11.32
C GLU A 217 6.51 58.03 -12.43
N ASP A 218 7.11 56.86 -12.71
CA ASP A 218 6.64 55.94 -13.74
C ASP A 218 5.60 54.97 -13.17
N GLU A 219 4.33 55.23 -13.46
CA GLU A 219 3.18 54.43 -13.01
C GLU A 219 3.25 52.96 -13.47
N GLY A 220 3.97 52.65 -14.56
CA GLY A 220 4.16 51.28 -15.05
C GLY A 220 5.07 50.46 -14.17
N TRP A 221 6.14 51.07 -13.63
CA TRP A 221 7.05 50.41 -12.69
C TRP A 221 6.41 50.16 -11.33
N ASP A 222 5.54 51.06 -10.90
CA ASP A 222 4.87 50.98 -9.60
C ASP A 222 3.95 49.76 -9.47
N GLN A 223 3.30 49.36 -10.57
CA GLN A 223 2.43 48.18 -10.61
C GLN A 223 3.20 46.88 -10.40
N HIS A 224 4.45 46.79 -10.88
CA HIS A 224 5.31 45.62 -10.65
C HIS A 224 5.71 45.46 -9.19
N PHE A 225 6.01 46.57 -8.51
CA PHE A 225 6.33 46.53 -7.08
C PHE A 225 5.12 46.12 -6.24
N ASP A 226 3.91 46.57 -6.61
CA ASP A 226 2.67 46.10 -5.97
C ASP A 226 2.47 44.60 -6.20
N TYR A 227 2.68 44.11 -7.44
CA TYR A 227 2.57 42.70 -7.77
C TYR A 227 3.54 41.81 -6.96
N LEU A 228 4.79 42.25 -6.79
CA LEU A 228 5.78 41.57 -5.94
C LEU A 228 5.41 41.64 -4.45
N PHE A 229 4.86 42.76 -4.00
CA PHE A 229 4.43 42.94 -2.62
C PHE A 229 3.22 42.06 -2.28
N ASP A 230 2.34 41.80 -3.25
CA ASP A 230 1.19 40.89 -3.08
C ASP A 230 1.64 39.47 -2.73
N TYR A 231 2.75 38.97 -3.30
CA TYR A 231 3.34 37.70 -2.86
C TYR A 231 3.76 37.72 -1.39
N TYR A 232 4.34 38.83 -0.93
CA TYR A 232 4.70 39.01 0.49
C TYR A 232 3.45 39.06 1.38
N LEU A 233 2.40 39.79 0.98
CA LEU A 233 1.14 39.86 1.72
C LEU A 233 0.43 38.51 1.75
N CYS A 234 0.42 37.77 0.64
CA CYS A 234 -0.10 36.42 0.55
C CYS A 234 0.66 35.48 1.51
N ARG A 235 1.99 35.59 1.59
CA ARG A 235 2.82 34.86 2.56
C ARG A 235 2.48 35.18 4.00
N LYS A 236 2.15 36.43 4.30
CA LYS A 236 1.75 36.85 5.65
C LYS A 236 0.29 36.54 5.98
N GLY A 237 -0.48 35.97 5.04
CA GLY A 237 -1.91 35.71 5.23
C GLY A 237 -2.75 36.98 5.31
N LYS A 238 -2.28 38.06 4.69
CA LYS A 238 -2.91 39.38 4.73
C LYS A 238 -3.64 39.76 3.46
N LEU A 239 -3.26 39.14 2.34
CA LEU A 239 -3.95 39.35 1.06
C LEU A 239 -5.29 38.60 1.00
N VAL A 240 -5.41 37.48 1.70
CA VAL A 240 -6.58 36.58 1.61
C VAL A 240 -7.17 36.38 3.02
N SER A 241 -8.20 37.17 3.37
CA SER A 241 -8.93 37.02 4.63
C SER A 241 -10.14 36.10 4.42
N GLY A 242 -10.15 34.93 5.08
CA GLY A 242 -11.35 34.06 5.15
C GLY A 242 -11.20 32.63 4.63
N SER A 243 -10.03 32.20 4.13
CA SER A 243 -9.83 30.82 3.68
C SER A 243 -9.34 29.89 4.81
N SER A 244 -9.52 28.58 4.66
CA SER A 244 -9.00 27.56 5.60
C SER A 244 -7.46 27.53 5.71
N LEU A 245 -6.75 28.36 4.92
CA LEU A 245 -5.30 28.58 5.01
C LEU A 245 -4.92 29.73 5.98
N ALA A 246 -5.90 30.51 6.46
CA ALA A 246 -5.69 31.61 7.40
C ALA A 246 -5.15 31.15 8.78
N THR A 247 -5.47 29.92 9.19
CA THR A 247 -5.00 29.30 10.45
C THR A 247 -3.50 28.96 10.47
N CYS A 248 -2.81 29.03 9.32
CA CYS A 248 -1.41 28.60 9.17
C CYS A 248 -0.44 29.75 8.79
N ALA A 249 -0.66 30.98 9.24
CA ALA A 249 0.21 32.13 8.95
C ALA A 249 1.67 31.99 9.48
N ARG A 250 1.95 30.96 10.31
CA ARG A 250 3.30 30.61 10.81
C ARG A 250 3.86 29.31 10.23
N ASP A 251 3.15 28.67 9.31
CA ASP A 251 3.52 27.35 8.81
C ASP A 251 4.67 27.42 7.81
N VAL A 252 5.71 26.63 8.05
CA VAL A 252 6.87 26.51 7.16
C VAL A 252 6.43 26.03 5.78
N ILE A 253 5.39 25.19 5.73
CA ILE A 253 4.80 24.66 4.50
C ILE A 253 4.27 25.80 3.62
N ARG A 254 3.47 26.73 4.18
CA ARG A 254 2.97 27.89 3.44
C ARG A 254 4.10 28.75 2.86
N CYS A 255 5.20 28.89 3.59
CA CYS A 255 6.35 29.64 3.11
C CYS A 255 7.04 28.96 1.91
N LEU A 256 7.20 27.63 1.95
CA LEU A 256 7.78 26.85 0.87
C LEU A 256 6.89 26.87 -0.37
N GLU A 257 5.60 26.63 -0.20
CA GLU A 257 4.63 26.60 -1.31
C GLU A 257 4.52 27.95 -2.02
N ILE A 258 4.58 29.06 -1.28
CA ILE A 258 4.60 30.40 -1.89
C ILE A 258 5.91 30.67 -2.62
N GLN A 259 7.04 30.17 -2.13
CA GLN A 259 8.31 30.27 -2.85
C GLN A 259 8.28 29.44 -4.13
N GLU A 260 7.69 28.26 -4.10
CA GLU A 260 7.49 27.43 -5.29
C GLU A 260 6.55 28.10 -6.29
N ALA A 261 5.40 28.61 -5.85
CA ALA A 261 4.47 29.34 -6.70
C ALA A 261 5.11 30.61 -7.31
N PHE A 262 5.87 31.37 -6.51
CA PHE A 262 6.66 32.50 -7.00
C PHE A 262 7.68 32.07 -8.07
N SER A 263 8.25 30.87 -7.94
CA SER A 263 9.22 30.35 -8.92
C SER A 263 8.57 29.83 -10.22
N MET A 264 7.28 29.50 -10.17
CA MET A 264 6.46 29.13 -11.34
C MET A 264 6.05 30.35 -12.17
N ASP A 265 6.09 31.53 -11.57
CA ASP A 265 5.61 32.76 -12.14
C ASP A 265 6.53 33.30 -13.25
N THR A 266 6.18 32.98 -14.49
CA THR A 266 6.95 33.40 -15.66
C THR A 266 6.84 34.90 -15.92
N TYR A 267 5.84 35.59 -15.37
CA TYR A 267 5.66 37.03 -15.53
C TYR A 267 6.85 37.80 -14.97
N ILE A 268 7.37 37.41 -13.82
CA ILE A 268 8.52 38.09 -13.18
C ILE A 268 9.76 37.99 -14.08
N SER A 269 9.97 36.83 -14.71
CA SER A 269 11.07 36.63 -15.64
C SER A 269 10.88 37.41 -16.93
N GLU A 270 9.65 37.51 -17.43
CA GLU A 270 9.28 38.33 -18.60
C GLU A 270 9.50 39.82 -18.34
N MET A 271 9.01 40.33 -17.21
CA MET A 271 9.18 41.71 -16.73
C MET A 271 10.65 42.11 -16.64
N LEU A 272 11.50 41.27 -16.04
CA LEU A 272 12.94 41.56 -15.90
C LEU A 272 13.66 41.60 -17.25
N LYS A 273 13.31 40.72 -18.19
CA LYS A 273 13.89 40.69 -19.54
C LYS A 273 13.51 41.93 -20.36
N ASN A 274 12.30 42.43 -20.17
CA ASN A 274 11.76 43.57 -20.90
C ASN A 274 12.05 44.92 -20.23
N GLY A 275 12.96 44.94 -19.23
CA GLY A 275 13.33 46.16 -18.53
C GLY A 275 12.14 46.87 -17.88
N GLY A 276 11.17 46.12 -17.35
CA GLY A 276 9.99 46.67 -16.68
C GLY A 276 8.88 47.16 -17.62
N GLN A 277 9.03 47.08 -18.94
CA GLN A 277 7.95 47.42 -19.87
C GLN A 277 6.88 46.33 -19.87
N ILE A 278 5.61 46.73 -19.68
CA ILE A 278 4.45 45.83 -19.80
C ILE A 278 4.18 45.61 -21.30
N PRO A 279 4.34 44.39 -21.84
CA PRO A 279 4.11 44.16 -23.26
C PRO A 279 2.65 44.44 -23.64
N MET A 280 2.42 45.20 -24.71
CA MET A 280 1.07 45.47 -25.24
C MET A 280 0.55 44.36 -26.16
N GLU A 281 1.42 43.46 -26.65
CA GLU A 281 1.04 42.41 -27.58
C GLU A 281 0.68 41.10 -26.87
N ASN A 282 -0.54 40.62 -27.12
CA ASN A 282 -1.04 39.29 -26.76
C ASN A 282 -0.40 38.21 -27.66
N GLY A 283 0.92 38.05 -27.59
CA GLY A 283 1.59 36.91 -28.21
C GLY A 283 1.13 35.59 -27.57
N PRO A 284 0.92 34.51 -28.34
CA PRO A 284 0.54 33.22 -27.77
C PRO A 284 1.57 32.79 -26.73
N PHE A 285 1.11 32.28 -25.59
CA PHE A 285 1.98 31.60 -24.64
C PHE A 285 2.69 30.48 -25.39
N LYS A 286 3.99 30.66 -25.67
CA LYS A 286 4.83 29.53 -26.07
C LYS A 286 4.70 28.51 -24.92
N GLU A 287 4.72 27.22 -25.23
CA GLU A 287 4.81 26.17 -24.21
C GLU A 287 6.14 26.33 -23.44
N GLU A 288 6.20 27.34 -22.57
CA GLU A 288 7.33 27.59 -21.73
C GLU A 288 7.33 26.51 -20.67
N LYS A 289 8.51 25.95 -20.43
CA LYS A 289 8.72 25.03 -19.31
C LYS A 289 8.44 25.80 -18.02
N ILE A 290 7.23 25.64 -17.48
CA ILE A 290 6.89 26.16 -16.16
C ILE A 290 7.73 25.39 -15.15
N ARG A 291 8.57 26.12 -14.41
CA ARG A 291 9.44 25.52 -13.40
C ARG A 291 8.58 24.79 -12.38
N GLY A 292 8.84 23.50 -12.15
CA GLY A 292 8.09 22.71 -11.17
C GLY A 292 6.81 22.04 -11.70
N ILE A 293 6.49 22.18 -13.00
CA ILE A 293 5.49 21.34 -13.67
C ILE A 293 6.19 20.47 -14.72
N ASP A 294 6.17 19.16 -14.52
CA ASP A 294 6.79 18.21 -15.44
C ASP A 294 6.04 18.11 -16.79
N PRO A 295 6.73 17.75 -17.88
CA PRO A 295 6.11 17.45 -19.17
C PRO A 295 5.02 16.38 -19.07
N SER A 296 4.15 16.28 -20.08
CA SER A 296 3.15 15.21 -20.14
C SER A 296 3.81 13.83 -20.04
N ASN A 297 3.14 12.93 -19.33
CA ASN A 297 3.49 11.57 -18.97
C ASN A 297 4.70 11.46 -18.04
N MET A 298 5.20 12.58 -17.53
CA MET A 298 6.31 12.62 -16.58
C MET A 298 5.90 13.21 -15.23
N LEU A 299 6.54 12.68 -14.19
CA LEU A 299 6.53 13.20 -12.82
C LEU A 299 7.88 12.89 -12.17
N ASN A 300 8.55 13.89 -11.61
CA ASN A 300 9.90 13.81 -11.04
C ASN A 300 10.92 13.19 -12.01
N HIS A 301 10.90 13.64 -13.27
CA HIS A 301 11.75 13.13 -14.35
C HIS A 301 11.58 11.63 -14.67
N ARG A 302 10.49 10.99 -14.23
CA ARG A 302 10.16 9.59 -14.53
C ARG A 302 8.82 9.49 -15.21
N SER A 303 8.60 8.39 -15.94
CA SER A 303 7.28 8.06 -16.48
C SER A 303 6.28 7.91 -15.34
N ILE A 304 5.10 8.53 -15.45
CA ILE A 304 4.02 8.43 -14.44
C ILE A 304 3.64 6.96 -14.16
N LYS A 305 3.78 6.09 -15.17
CA LYS A 305 3.53 4.64 -15.05
C LYS A 305 4.52 3.92 -14.13
N GLU A 306 5.68 4.50 -13.88
CA GLU A 306 6.76 3.92 -13.06
C GLU A 306 6.80 4.51 -11.64
N VAL A 307 6.02 5.56 -11.38
CA VAL A 307 5.98 6.24 -10.08
C VAL A 307 5.09 5.50 -9.10
N ASP A 308 5.48 5.49 -7.83
CA ASP A 308 4.75 4.85 -6.73
C ASP A 308 3.43 5.57 -6.41
N TYR A 309 2.43 4.83 -5.95
CA TYR A 309 1.09 5.33 -5.63
C TYR A 309 1.09 6.45 -4.58
N VAL A 310 1.97 6.38 -3.57
CA VAL A 310 2.10 7.42 -2.54
C VAL A 310 2.60 8.72 -3.15
N ILE A 311 3.59 8.63 -4.04
CA ILE A 311 4.15 9.81 -4.70
C ILE A 311 3.13 10.47 -5.63
N LEU A 312 2.33 9.67 -6.35
CA LEU A 312 1.25 10.18 -7.19
C LEU A 312 0.21 10.97 -6.38
N ARG A 313 -0.21 10.45 -5.21
CA ARG A 313 -1.16 11.16 -4.34
C ARG A 313 -0.58 12.44 -3.75
N ASN A 314 0.65 12.38 -3.25
CA ASN A 314 1.32 13.57 -2.72
C ASN A 314 1.48 14.67 -3.78
N ALA A 315 1.70 14.29 -5.05
CA ALA A 315 1.79 15.24 -6.15
C ALA A 315 0.44 15.93 -6.42
N ILE A 316 -0.68 15.20 -6.40
CA ILE A 316 -2.03 15.78 -6.51
C ILE A 316 -2.28 16.76 -5.36
N GLU A 317 -2.04 16.34 -4.11
CA GLU A 317 -2.25 17.17 -2.92
C GLU A 317 -1.41 18.47 -2.98
N GLY A 318 -0.15 18.36 -3.40
CA GLY A 318 0.72 19.52 -3.61
C GLY A 318 0.22 20.46 -4.72
N ASN A 319 -0.23 19.91 -5.84
CA ASN A 319 -0.80 20.70 -6.94
C ASN A 319 -2.11 21.36 -6.54
N GLU A 320 -3.01 20.68 -5.81
CA GLU A 320 -4.26 21.25 -5.29
C GLU A 320 -4.00 22.43 -4.35
N TYR A 321 -2.98 22.32 -3.49
CA TYR A 321 -2.57 23.42 -2.63
C TYR A 321 -2.10 24.62 -3.44
N LYS A 322 -1.26 24.40 -4.46
CA LYS A 322 -0.76 25.45 -5.37
C LYS A 322 -1.89 26.10 -6.16
N ILE A 323 -2.80 25.31 -6.74
CA ILE A 323 -3.99 25.78 -7.45
C ILE A 323 -4.82 26.67 -6.53
N LYS A 324 -5.08 26.23 -5.30
CA LYS A 324 -5.82 27.03 -4.32
C LYS A 324 -5.13 28.36 -4.01
N LEU A 325 -3.82 28.34 -3.77
CA LEU A 325 -3.03 29.55 -3.51
C LEU A 325 -3.09 30.54 -4.68
N LEU A 326 -2.93 30.06 -5.92
CA LEU A 326 -2.98 30.89 -7.12
C LEU A 326 -4.39 31.46 -7.36
N ASN A 327 -5.43 30.65 -7.17
CA ASN A 327 -6.82 31.10 -7.25
C ASN A 327 -7.16 32.17 -6.20
N GLU A 328 -6.66 32.03 -4.98
CA GLU A 328 -6.85 33.05 -3.93
C GLU A 328 -6.13 34.37 -4.27
N ARG A 329 -5.02 34.32 -5.00
CA ARG A 329 -4.30 35.52 -5.46
C ARG A 329 -4.93 36.19 -6.68
N LEU A 330 -5.56 35.41 -7.56
CA LEU A 330 -6.02 35.87 -8.87
C LEU A 330 -6.84 37.17 -8.83
N PRO A 331 -7.81 37.38 -7.90
CA PRO A 331 -8.59 38.63 -7.84
C PRO A 331 -7.79 39.89 -7.50
N PHE A 332 -6.58 39.74 -6.97
CA PHE A 332 -5.73 40.85 -6.55
C PHE A 332 -4.71 41.25 -7.62
N ILE A 333 -4.54 40.43 -8.66
CA ILE A 333 -3.59 40.70 -9.74
C ILE A 333 -4.17 41.81 -10.63
N LYS A 334 -3.51 42.98 -10.62
CA LYS A 334 -3.93 44.15 -11.41
C LYS A 334 -3.34 44.18 -12.82
N ILE A 335 -2.28 43.40 -13.06
CA ILE A 335 -1.59 43.37 -14.34
C ILE A 335 -2.20 42.25 -15.18
N GLN A 336 -2.89 42.60 -16.26
CA GLN A 336 -3.58 41.64 -17.13
C GLN A 336 -2.67 40.50 -17.60
N ARG A 337 -1.45 40.81 -18.04
CA ARG A 337 -0.49 39.79 -18.50
C ARG A 337 -0.14 38.78 -17.39
N ALA A 338 0.03 39.25 -16.16
CA ALA A 338 0.32 38.40 -15.01
C ALA A 338 -0.91 37.55 -14.60
N GLU A 339 -2.11 38.09 -14.78
CA GLU A 339 -3.36 37.36 -14.56
C GLU A 339 -3.50 36.20 -15.56
N GLU A 340 -3.28 36.46 -16.85
CA GLU A 340 -3.32 35.44 -17.91
C GLU A 340 -2.29 34.32 -17.66
N ILE A 341 -1.06 34.68 -17.30
CA ILE A 341 -0.01 33.71 -16.92
C ILE A 341 -0.44 32.87 -15.71
N THR A 342 -1.01 33.51 -14.68
CA THR A 342 -1.48 32.81 -13.48
C THR A 342 -2.58 31.81 -13.82
N ARG A 343 -3.56 32.19 -14.66
CA ARG A 343 -4.62 31.29 -15.15
C ARG A 343 -4.04 30.13 -15.96
N TYR A 344 -3.05 30.39 -16.80
CA TYR A 344 -2.36 29.35 -17.56
C TYR A 344 -1.64 28.35 -16.63
N ILE A 345 -0.92 28.82 -15.60
CA ILE A 345 -0.27 27.95 -14.62
C ILE A 345 -1.29 27.06 -13.88
N ILE A 346 -2.43 27.63 -13.47
CA ILE A 346 -3.53 26.88 -12.83
C ILE A 346 -4.01 25.76 -13.76
N SER A 347 -4.32 26.08 -15.02
CA SER A 347 -4.77 25.08 -16.00
C SER A 347 -3.72 23.97 -16.21
N ARG A 348 -2.43 24.30 -16.25
CA ARG A 348 -1.36 23.30 -16.39
C ARG A 348 -1.23 22.37 -15.17
N LEU A 349 -1.49 22.87 -13.96
CA LEU A 349 -1.55 22.05 -12.75
C LEU A 349 -2.79 21.14 -12.76
N GLU A 350 -3.93 21.63 -13.22
CA GLU A 350 -5.17 20.85 -13.38
C GLU A 350 -4.98 19.72 -14.40
N ASP A 351 -4.42 20.02 -15.57
CA ASP A 351 -4.07 19.01 -16.59
C ASP A 351 -3.17 17.90 -16.00
N LYS A 352 -2.17 18.30 -15.20
CA LYS A 352 -1.25 17.36 -14.55
C LYS A 352 -1.96 16.48 -13.53
N ASN A 353 -2.89 17.03 -12.76
CA ASN A 353 -3.71 16.24 -11.83
C ASN A 353 -4.59 15.23 -12.57
N GLN A 354 -5.25 15.64 -13.66
CA GLN A 354 -6.05 14.74 -14.48
C GLN A 354 -5.23 13.58 -15.05
N GLU A 355 -4.00 13.85 -15.49
CA GLU A 355 -3.08 12.83 -15.99
C GLU A 355 -2.71 11.80 -14.90
N ILE A 356 -2.42 12.28 -13.69
CA ILE A 356 -2.11 11.42 -12.54
C ILE A 356 -3.34 10.60 -12.11
N ASP A 357 -4.52 11.22 -12.04
CA ASP A 357 -5.78 10.57 -11.68
C ASP A 357 -6.16 9.49 -12.69
N ALA A 358 -5.97 9.74 -13.99
CA ALA A 358 -6.19 8.75 -15.03
C ALA A 358 -5.29 7.52 -14.84
N GLU A 359 -4.02 7.68 -14.47
CA GLU A 359 -3.13 6.54 -14.17
C GLU A 359 -3.56 5.82 -12.88
N ILE A 360 -3.91 6.55 -11.82
CA ILE A 360 -4.42 5.99 -10.57
C ILE A 360 -5.67 5.12 -10.85
N GLN A 361 -6.60 5.64 -11.64
CA GLN A 361 -7.82 4.95 -12.03
C GLN A 361 -7.52 3.73 -12.89
N ARG A 362 -6.62 3.86 -13.88
CA ARG A 362 -6.15 2.73 -14.70
C ARG A 362 -5.58 1.60 -13.83
N ARG A 363 -4.77 1.91 -12.81
CA ARG A 363 -4.21 0.91 -11.89
C ARG A 363 -5.29 0.22 -11.06
N LYS A 364 -6.27 0.97 -10.54
CA LYS A 364 -7.41 0.42 -9.80
C LYS A 364 -8.24 -0.54 -10.67
N GLU A 365 -8.49 -0.17 -11.93
CA GLU A 365 -9.23 -1.02 -12.88
C GLU A 365 -8.48 -2.30 -13.22
N ILE A 366 -7.16 -2.23 -13.41
CA ILE A 366 -6.30 -3.41 -13.63
C ILE A 366 -6.37 -4.35 -12.41
N GLU A 367 -6.25 -3.81 -11.20
CA GLU A 367 -6.32 -4.59 -9.96
C GLU A 367 -7.70 -5.23 -9.79
N MET A 368 -8.78 -4.49 -10.06
CA MET A 368 -10.15 -5.00 -9.97
C MET A 368 -10.39 -6.13 -10.97
N LYS A 369 -9.96 -5.97 -12.22
CA LYS A 369 -10.04 -7.01 -13.26
C LYS A 369 -9.22 -8.25 -12.88
N ALA A 370 -8.03 -8.07 -12.30
CA ALA A 370 -7.20 -9.17 -11.84
C ALA A 370 -7.87 -9.97 -10.71
N LYS A 371 -8.44 -9.27 -9.72
CA LYS A 371 -9.21 -9.90 -8.63
C LYS A 371 -10.46 -10.61 -9.16
N GLU A 372 -11.15 -10.04 -10.15
CA GLU A 372 -12.29 -10.71 -10.77
C GLU A 372 -11.88 -11.99 -11.50
N PHE A 373 -10.79 -11.97 -12.26
CA PHE A 373 -10.25 -13.15 -12.92
C PHE A 373 -9.93 -14.25 -11.92
N GLU A 374 -9.17 -13.92 -10.87
CA GLU A 374 -8.84 -14.83 -9.78
C GLU A 374 -10.09 -15.46 -9.18
N LYS A 375 -11.12 -14.65 -8.90
CA LYS A 375 -12.37 -15.15 -8.35
C LYS A 375 -13.08 -16.16 -9.25
N ARG A 376 -13.10 -15.91 -10.56
CA ARG A 376 -13.71 -16.82 -11.55
C ARG A 376 -12.89 -18.11 -11.71
N VAL A 377 -11.55 -18.03 -11.67
CA VAL A 377 -10.65 -19.19 -11.68
C VAL A 377 -10.92 -20.08 -10.47
N ASP A 378 -10.98 -19.50 -9.28
CA ASP A 378 -11.20 -20.24 -8.04
C ASP A 378 -12.57 -20.90 -7.98
N MET A 379 -13.61 -20.16 -8.35
CA MET A 379 -14.96 -20.71 -8.50
C MET A 379 -14.97 -21.90 -9.47
N LEU A 380 -14.35 -21.77 -10.64
CA LEU A 380 -14.28 -22.85 -11.63
C LEU A 380 -13.49 -24.05 -11.09
N ALA A 381 -12.33 -23.84 -10.46
CA ALA A 381 -11.50 -24.91 -9.91
C ALA A 381 -12.22 -25.69 -8.79
N LEU A 382 -12.94 -25.00 -7.89
CA LEU A 382 -13.74 -25.61 -6.83
C LEU A 382 -14.93 -26.41 -7.39
N THR A 383 -15.64 -25.83 -8.35
CA THR A 383 -16.73 -26.47 -9.11
C THR A 383 -16.25 -27.78 -9.74
N LEU A 384 -15.07 -27.78 -10.35
CA LEU A 384 -14.47 -28.95 -11.00
C LEU A 384 -13.80 -29.94 -10.01
N SER A 385 -13.76 -29.61 -8.71
CA SER A 385 -13.05 -30.33 -7.65
C SER A 385 -11.55 -30.51 -7.95
N LEU A 386 -10.92 -29.49 -8.53
CA LEU A 386 -9.48 -29.44 -8.82
C LEU A 386 -8.67 -28.83 -7.67
N LYS A 387 -9.33 -28.16 -6.73
CA LYS A 387 -8.74 -27.68 -5.48
C LYS A 387 -9.71 -27.83 -4.31
N GLU A 388 -9.19 -27.74 -3.09
CA GLU A 388 -9.97 -27.60 -1.85
C GLU A 388 -10.31 -26.13 -1.60
N ASN A 389 -11.24 -25.86 -0.68
CA ASN A 389 -11.56 -24.50 -0.25
C ASN A 389 -10.45 -23.95 0.66
N ASP A 390 -9.60 -23.11 0.09
CA ASP A 390 -8.49 -22.38 0.72
C ASP A 390 -8.94 -21.02 1.29
N GLN A 391 -10.11 -20.99 1.93
CA GLN A 391 -10.73 -19.77 2.50
C GLN A 391 -11.27 -18.75 1.47
N PHE A 392 -11.30 -19.09 0.19
CA PHE A 392 -11.80 -18.19 -0.86
C PHE A 392 -13.32 -17.92 -0.77
N PHE A 393 -14.16 -18.95 -0.55
CA PHE A 393 -15.62 -18.78 -0.40
C PHE A 393 -16.02 -18.45 1.05
N GLN A 394 -15.70 -17.24 1.51
CA GLN A 394 -16.05 -16.76 2.87
C GLN A 394 -16.98 -15.53 2.87
N THR A 395 -17.26 -14.94 1.71
CA THR A 395 -18.04 -13.69 1.61
C THR A 395 -19.30 -13.89 0.76
N GLY A 396 -20.36 -13.13 1.07
CA GLY A 396 -21.60 -13.13 0.29
C GLY A 396 -21.37 -12.84 -1.20
N LYS A 397 -20.40 -11.98 -1.53
CA LYS A 397 -19.99 -11.67 -2.92
C LYS A 397 -19.56 -12.89 -3.74
N CYS A 398 -19.01 -13.92 -3.10
CA CYS A 398 -18.62 -15.15 -3.79
C CYS A 398 -19.85 -15.97 -4.19
N TYR A 399 -20.86 -16.05 -3.31
CA TYR A 399 -22.12 -16.72 -3.60
C TYR A 399 -22.95 -15.95 -4.63
N GLN A 400 -22.94 -14.61 -4.60
CA GLN A 400 -23.56 -13.80 -5.65
C GLN A 400 -22.99 -14.13 -7.04
N LEU A 401 -21.65 -14.22 -7.16
CA LEU A 401 -21.00 -14.63 -8.41
C LEU A 401 -21.40 -16.06 -8.84
N LEU A 402 -21.46 -16.99 -7.88
CA LEU A 402 -21.84 -18.38 -8.13
C LEU A 402 -23.30 -18.49 -8.63
N PHE A 403 -24.24 -17.85 -7.94
CA PHE A 403 -25.65 -17.84 -8.34
C PHE A 403 -25.86 -17.10 -9.67
N SER A 404 -25.17 -15.98 -9.91
CA SER A 404 -25.18 -15.31 -11.23
C SER A 404 -24.73 -16.25 -12.34
N THR A 405 -23.74 -17.10 -12.07
CA THR A 405 -23.25 -18.09 -13.05
C THR A 405 -24.28 -19.18 -13.31
N TYR A 406 -24.98 -19.67 -12.28
CA TYR A 406 -26.07 -20.63 -12.47
C TYR A 406 -27.27 -20.05 -13.20
N ILE A 407 -27.64 -18.80 -12.91
CA ILE A 407 -28.70 -18.08 -13.62
C ILE A 407 -28.34 -17.98 -15.10
N LYS A 408 -27.16 -17.45 -15.42
CA LYS A 408 -26.66 -17.38 -16.80
C LYS A 408 -26.58 -18.74 -17.49
N MET A 409 -26.23 -19.80 -16.74
CA MET A 409 -26.20 -21.16 -17.27
C MET A 409 -27.59 -21.68 -17.65
N ILE A 410 -28.61 -21.38 -16.83
CA ILE A 410 -30.01 -21.74 -17.09
C ILE A 410 -30.56 -20.86 -18.21
N GLU A 411 -30.36 -19.54 -18.20
CA GLU A 411 -30.76 -18.61 -19.26
C GLU A 411 -30.28 -19.07 -20.65
N ASN A 412 -29.01 -19.48 -20.75
CA ASN A 412 -28.43 -19.98 -22.00
C ASN A 412 -28.88 -21.40 -22.41
N ASP A 413 -29.62 -22.11 -21.56
CA ASP A 413 -30.15 -23.44 -21.85
C ASP A 413 -31.31 -23.37 -22.85
N ARG A 414 -31.02 -23.64 -24.12
CA ARG A 414 -32.01 -23.60 -25.22
C ARG A 414 -32.71 -24.93 -25.47
N ASN A 415 -32.23 -26.02 -24.88
CA ASN A 415 -32.69 -27.39 -25.16
C ASN A 415 -33.28 -28.07 -23.93
N ASP A 416 -33.78 -27.27 -22.97
CA ASP A 416 -34.47 -27.72 -21.76
C ASP A 416 -33.69 -28.78 -20.98
N PHE A 417 -32.36 -28.64 -20.95
CA PHE A 417 -31.49 -29.58 -20.25
C PHE A 417 -31.77 -29.59 -18.74
N PHE A 418 -31.92 -28.42 -18.10
CA PHE A 418 -32.08 -28.28 -16.65
C PHE A 418 -33.52 -28.33 -16.14
N ILE A 419 -34.48 -27.83 -16.92
CA ILE A 419 -35.92 -27.81 -16.61
C ILE A 419 -36.70 -27.48 -17.89
N GLU A 420 -37.98 -27.82 -17.95
CA GLU A 420 -38.84 -27.49 -19.09
C GLU A 420 -38.98 -25.96 -19.26
N LYS A 421 -39.12 -25.50 -20.52
CA LYS A 421 -39.18 -24.08 -20.90
C LYS A 421 -40.15 -23.26 -20.04
N ASP A 422 -41.35 -23.79 -19.77
CA ASP A 422 -42.43 -23.07 -19.08
C ASP A 422 -42.13 -22.79 -17.60
N ARG A 423 -41.21 -23.54 -16.99
CA ARG A 423 -40.82 -23.39 -15.58
C ARG A 423 -39.51 -22.65 -15.39
N LYS A 424 -38.73 -22.50 -16.47
CA LYS A 424 -37.40 -21.90 -16.48
C LYS A 424 -37.36 -20.50 -15.85
N GLU A 425 -38.32 -19.66 -16.22
CA GLU A 425 -38.41 -18.28 -15.74
C GLU A 425 -38.59 -18.22 -14.21
N LYS A 426 -39.47 -19.06 -13.66
CA LYS A 426 -39.67 -19.13 -12.20
C LYS A 426 -38.42 -19.60 -11.45
N ILE A 427 -37.69 -20.57 -12.00
CA ILE A 427 -36.40 -21.01 -11.43
C ILE A 427 -35.39 -19.85 -11.42
N ILE A 428 -35.29 -19.09 -12.51
CA ILE A 428 -34.42 -17.91 -12.60
C ILE A 428 -34.82 -16.88 -11.55
N GLN A 429 -36.11 -16.57 -11.41
CA GLN A 429 -36.61 -15.62 -10.40
C GLN A 429 -36.27 -16.06 -8.96
N SER A 430 -36.42 -17.34 -8.64
CA SER A 430 -36.02 -17.90 -7.34
C SER A 430 -34.52 -17.77 -7.07
N LEU A 431 -33.69 -18.00 -8.09
CA LEU A 431 -32.24 -17.82 -7.99
C LEU A 431 -31.84 -16.34 -7.91
N GLU A 432 -32.52 -15.44 -8.62
CA GLU A 432 -32.31 -13.99 -8.54
C GLU A 432 -32.63 -13.46 -7.14
N ARG A 433 -33.72 -13.90 -6.51
CA ARG A 433 -34.01 -13.58 -5.11
C ARG A 433 -32.97 -14.16 -4.15
N THR A 434 -32.51 -15.40 -4.40
CA THR A 434 -31.43 -16.02 -3.64
C THR A 434 -30.11 -15.24 -3.76
N LYS A 435 -29.82 -14.70 -4.96
CA LYS A 435 -28.67 -13.83 -5.21
C LYS A 435 -28.80 -12.49 -4.46
N ALA A 436 -29.98 -11.87 -4.53
CA ALA A 436 -30.27 -10.58 -3.91
C ALA A 436 -30.23 -10.60 -2.38
N PHE A 437 -30.47 -11.76 -1.75
CA PHE A 437 -30.40 -11.93 -0.30
C PHE A 437 -29.08 -11.43 0.32
N TYR A 438 -27.96 -11.57 -0.38
CA TYR A 438 -26.65 -11.12 0.12
C TYR A 438 -26.46 -9.59 0.14
N ASP A 439 -27.40 -8.83 -0.42
CA ASP A 439 -27.45 -7.37 -0.36
C ASP A 439 -28.55 -6.85 0.59
N PHE A 440 -29.26 -7.74 1.30
CA PHE A 440 -30.29 -7.32 2.25
C PHE A 440 -29.65 -6.63 3.46
N VAL A 441 -30.25 -5.52 3.88
CA VAL A 441 -29.74 -4.67 4.96
C VAL A 441 -30.48 -4.97 6.27
N ASN A 442 -31.71 -5.50 6.20
CA ASN A 442 -32.54 -5.80 7.36
C ASN A 442 -33.33 -7.11 7.21
N ILE A 443 -33.84 -7.63 8.33
CA ILE A 443 -34.51 -8.94 8.42
C ILE A 443 -35.88 -8.89 7.73
N GLU A 444 -36.54 -7.73 7.75
CA GLU A 444 -37.87 -7.50 7.19
C GLU A 444 -37.91 -7.76 5.68
N GLN A 445 -36.81 -7.49 4.96
CA GLN A 445 -36.66 -7.84 3.55
C GLN A 445 -36.79 -9.35 3.33
N LEU A 446 -36.10 -10.18 4.13
CA LEU A 446 -36.19 -11.64 4.01
C LEU A 446 -37.57 -12.15 4.45
N GLN A 447 -38.13 -11.58 5.52
CA GLN A 447 -39.48 -11.92 5.97
C GLN A 447 -40.52 -11.67 4.87
N SER A 448 -40.48 -10.50 4.22
CA SER A 448 -41.40 -10.18 3.12
C SER A 448 -41.29 -11.15 1.95
N VAL A 449 -40.09 -11.65 1.66
CA VAL A 449 -39.90 -12.69 0.63
C VAL A 449 -40.59 -13.99 1.04
N PHE A 450 -40.42 -14.45 2.29
CA PHE A 450 -41.08 -15.67 2.78
C PHE A 450 -42.61 -15.53 2.82
N GLU A 451 -43.15 -14.38 3.21
CA GLU A 451 -44.60 -14.12 3.24
C GLU A 451 -45.23 -14.15 1.83
N LYS A 452 -44.49 -13.72 0.82
CA LYS A 452 -44.94 -13.67 -0.58
C LYS A 452 -44.70 -14.97 -1.36
N MET A 453 -44.08 -15.99 -0.74
CA MET A 453 -43.87 -17.28 -1.40
C MET A 453 -45.21 -17.95 -1.74
N ILE A 454 -45.32 -18.42 -2.97
CA ILE A 454 -46.47 -19.12 -3.53
C ILE A 454 -46.58 -20.49 -2.86
N ASN A 455 -47.77 -20.79 -2.33
CA ASN A 455 -48.03 -22.09 -1.71
C ASN A 455 -48.09 -23.20 -2.78
N ASP A 456 -47.53 -24.37 -2.45
CA ASP A 456 -47.53 -25.59 -3.27
C ASP A 456 -46.85 -25.46 -4.66
N ASP A 457 -45.98 -24.46 -4.85
CA ASP A 457 -45.15 -24.30 -6.06
C ASP A 457 -43.67 -24.62 -5.76
N PRO A 458 -43.12 -25.79 -6.17
CA PRO A 458 -41.73 -26.15 -5.92
C PRO A 458 -40.72 -25.30 -6.71
N THR A 459 -41.18 -24.51 -7.70
CA THR A 459 -40.33 -23.59 -8.46
C THR A 459 -40.13 -22.25 -7.73
N ASP A 460 -40.92 -21.96 -6.70
CA ASP A 460 -40.83 -20.76 -5.88
C ASP A 460 -40.07 -21.05 -4.57
N PHE A 461 -38.76 -20.82 -4.58
CA PHE A 461 -37.86 -21.21 -3.50
C PHE A 461 -36.81 -20.14 -3.18
N MET A 462 -36.09 -20.37 -2.07
CA MET A 462 -34.79 -19.78 -1.77
C MET A 462 -33.77 -20.84 -1.37
N LEU A 463 -32.50 -20.66 -1.75
CA LEU A 463 -31.41 -21.59 -1.46
C LEU A 463 -30.31 -20.92 -0.61
N PHE A 464 -30.12 -21.41 0.61
CA PHE A 464 -29.16 -20.86 1.57
C PHE A 464 -28.00 -21.84 1.81
N PRO A 465 -26.76 -21.51 1.39
CA PRO A 465 -25.57 -22.20 1.87
C PRO A 465 -25.25 -21.75 3.31
N ILE A 466 -25.32 -22.68 4.26
CA ILE A 466 -25.04 -22.40 5.68
C ILE A 466 -23.91 -23.27 6.18
N ALA A 467 -22.88 -22.61 6.72
CA ALA A 467 -21.79 -23.25 7.44
C ALA A 467 -22.18 -23.51 8.90
N PHE A 468 -21.74 -24.65 9.44
CA PHE A 468 -21.93 -25.00 10.84
C PHE A 468 -20.75 -25.82 11.36
N LEU A 469 -20.58 -25.86 12.68
CA LEU A 469 -19.57 -26.70 13.34
C LEU A 469 -20.10 -28.13 13.48
N THR A 470 -19.29 -29.12 13.10
CA THR A 470 -19.62 -30.54 13.32
C THR A 470 -19.10 -31.05 14.67
N SER A 471 -18.25 -30.27 15.35
CA SER A 471 -17.69 -30.59 16.67
C SER A 471 -17.16 -29.33 17.36
N LEU A 472 -16.89 -29.40 18.67
CA LEU A 472 -16.29 -28.29 19.44
C LEU A 472 -14.88 -27.89 18.96
N ASP A 473 -14.22 -28.75 18.19
CA ASP A 473 -13.01 -28.38 17.46
C ASP A 473 -13.37 -27.41 16.32
N LYS A 474 -13.05 -26.13 16.53
CA LYS A 474 -13.34 -25.03 15.58
C LYS A 474 -12.74 -25.22 14.18
N THR A 475 -11.84 -26.19 14.00
CA THR A 475 -11.25 -26.53 12.69
C THR A 475 -12.13 -27.44 11.83
N LYS A 476 -13.19 -28.03 12.40
CA LYS A 476 -14.13 -28.91 11.69
C LYS A 476 -15.47 -28.22 11.47
N SER A 477 -15.53 -27.42 10.41
CA SER A 477 -16.77 -26.88 9.88
C SER A 477 -17.19 -27.61 8.61
N HIS A 478 -18.50 -27.71 8.41
CA HIS A 478 -19.11 -28.20 7.18
C HIS A 478 -20.11 -27.18 6.67
N LEU A 479 -20.47 -27.27 5.39
CA LEU A 479 -21.50 -26.42 4.79
C LEU A 479 -22.59 -27.32 4.22
N CYS A 480 -23.85 -27.02 4.53
CA CYS A 480 -25.01 -27.65 3.91
C CYS A 480 -25.78 -26.63 3.08
N GLY A 481 -26.49 -27.11 2.07
CA GLY A 481 -27.45 -26.28 1.35
C GLY A 481 -28.87 -26.50 1.89
N PHE A 482 -29.51 -25.41 2.29
CA PHE A 482 -30.88 -25.38 2.79
C PHE A 482 -31.80 -24.76 1.75
N THR A 483 -32.86 -25.47 1.36
CA THR A 483 -33.89 -24.95 0.46
C THR A 483 -35.14 -24.63 1.27
N VAL A 484 -35.71 -23.45 1.08
CA VAL A 484 -36.98 -23.04 1.68
C VAL A 484 -38.02 -22.86 0.57
N TYR A 485 -39.16 -23.52 0.69
CA TYR A 485 -40.35 -23.29 -0.15
C TYR A 485 -41.63 -23.58 0.66
N LYS A 486 -42.79 -23.12 0.18
CA LYS A 486 -44.07 -23.23 0.90
C LYS A 486 -44.89 -24.42 0.39
N LYS A 487 -45.41 -25.27 1.29
CA LYS A 487 -46.28 -26.43 0.97
C LYS A 487 -47.34 -26.61 2.05
N ASN A 488 -48.61 -26.73 1.66
CA ASN A 488 -49.77 -26.79 2.56
C ASN A 488 -49.76 -25.70 3.63
N GLU A 489 -49.53 -24.44 3.22
CA GLU A 489 -49.44 -23.27 4.10
C GLU A 489 -48.33 -23.29 5.15
N ASP A 490 -47.40 -24.25 5.09
CA ASP A 490 -46.23 -24.34 5.98
C ASP A 490 -44.94 -24.21 5.16
N PHE A 491 -43.84 -23.80 5.81
CA PHE A 491 -42.52 -23.80 5.16
C PHE A 491 -41.88 -25.18 5.27
N LEU A 492 -41.42 -25.69 4.14
CA LEU A 492 -40.54 -26.85 4.08
C LEU A 492 -39.10 -26.36 3.94
N VAL A 493 -38.31 -26.59 4.99
CA VAL A 493 -36.87 -26.32 4.99
C VAL A 493 -36.12 -27.62 4.76
N MET A 494 -35.62 -27.83 3.55
CA MET A 494 -34.92 -29.04 3.14
C MET A 494 -33.40 -28.87 3.25
N LYS A 495 -32.77 -29.69 4.09
CA LYS A 495 -31.31 -29.87 4.16
C LYS A 495 -30.86 -30.83 3.07
N VAL A 496 -29.82 -30.45 2.34
CA VAL A 496 -29.01 -31.37 1.51
C VAL A 496 -27.59 -31.39 2.05
N ASP A 497 -27.09 -32.60 2.30
CA ASP A 497 -25.79 -32.84 2.93
C ASP A 497 -25.19 -34.15 2.40
N LYS A 498 -24.14 -34.07 1.60
CA LYS A 498 -23.49 -35.26 1.04
C LYS A 498 -22.61 -35.99 2.04
N ASP A 499 -22.09 -35.27 3.04
CA ASP A 499 -21.25 -35.83 4.11
C ASP A 499 -22.07 -36.42 5.26
N ARG A 500 -23.38 -36.14 5.29
CA ARG A 500 -24.35 -36.71 6.24
C ARG A 500 -23.98 -36.42 7.69
N SER A 501 -23.46 -35.22 7.93
CA SER A 501 -22.80 -34.83 9.18
C SER A 501 -23.74 -34.72 10.38
N PHE A 502 -25.04 -34.45 10.16
CA PHE A 502 -26.01 -34.23 11.24
C PHE A 502 -26.80 -35.49 11.63
N ASP A 503 -27.51 -36.09 10.68
CA ASP A 503 -28.51 -37.16 10.90
C ASP A 503 -28.17 -38.47 10.17
N ASN A 504 -26.94 -38.57 9.65
CA ASN A 504 -26.49 -39.67 8.80
C ASN A 504 -27.37 -39.89 7.54
N LYS A 505 -28.12 -38.87 7.10
CA LYS A 505 -28.94 -38.89 5.88
C LYS A 505 -28.55 -37.78 4.91
N ASN A 506 -28.77 -38.04 3.61
CA ASN A 506 -28.46 -37.06 2.56
C ASN A 506 -29.49 -35.92 2.49
N VAL A 507 -30.77 -36.23 2.67
CA VAL A 507 -31.87 -35.28 2.56
C VAL A 507 -32.83 -35.45 3.73
N THR A 508 -33.10 -34.32 4.38
CA THR A 508 -34.02 -34.20 5.51
C THR A 508 -34.74 -32.88 5.40
N TYR A 509 -36.01 -32.83 5.80
CA TYR A 509 -36.75 -31.59 5.81
C TYR A 509 -37.42 -31.33 7.16
N PHE A 510 -37.53 -30.06 7.50
CA PHE A 510 -38.22 -29.53 8.67
C PHE A 510 -39.51 -28.89 8.19
N LYS A 511 -40.61 -29.19 8.88
CA LYS A 511 -41.92 -28.57 8.60
C LYS A 511 -42.15 -27.45 9.61
N ILE A 512 -42.05 -26.21 9.15
CA ILE A 512 -42.11 -25.00 9.99
C ILE A 512 -43.46 -24.30 9.75
N PRO A 513 -44.30 -24.16 10.80
CA PRO A 513 -45.57 -23.46 10.68
C PRO A 513 -45.43 -22.02 10.19
N SER A 514 -46.32 -21.54 9.32
CA SER A 514 -46.25 -20.14 8.82
C SER A 514 -46.37 -19.07 9.91
N LYS A 515 -46.93 -19.38 11.09
CA LYS A 515 -46.88 -18.47 12.25
C LYS A 515 -45.45 -18.15 12.74
N ASN A 516 -44.46 -18.96 12.34
CA ASN A 516 -43.06 -18.81 12.72
C ASN A 516 -42.22 -18.06 11.66
N THR A 517 -42.82 -17.42 10.65
CA THR A 517 -42.07 -16.73 9.57
C THR A 517 -41.03 -15.75 10.09
N GLU A 518 -41.38 -14.90 11.07
CA GLU A 518 -40.47 -13.91 11.66
C GLU A 518 -39.24 -14.58 12.31
N LYS A 519 -39.45 -15.68 13.04
CA LYS A 519 -38.36 -16.43 13.68
C LYS A 519 -37.48 -17.14 12.65
N LEU A 520 -38.10 -17.65 11.58
CA LEU A 520 -37.40 -18.32 10.49
C LEU A 520 -36.53 -17.34 9.68
N SER A 521 -37.08 -16.18 9.31
CA SER A 521 -36.33 -15.12 8.61
C SER A 521 -35.16 -14.63 9.47
N ARG A 522 -35.39 -14.40 10.77
CA ARG A 522 -34.31 -14.04 11.72
C ARG A 522 -33.19 -15.10 11.74
N LEU A 523 -33.54 -16.38 11.86
CA LEU A 523 -32.57 -17.48 11.90
C LEU A 523 -31.65 -17.50 10.66
N PHE A 524 -32.24 -17.43 9.46
CA PHE A 524 -31.46 -17.43 8.22
C PHE A 524 -30.66 -16.15 8.02
N PHE A 525 -31.24 -14.99 8.33
CA PHE A 525 -30.57 -13.70 8.21
C PHE A 525 -29.36 -13.61 9.15
N GLU A 526 -29.53 -13.98 10.42
CA GLU A 526 -28.47 -13.93 11.43
C GLU A 526 -27.37 -14.95 11.14
N THR A 527 -27.72 -16.18 10.76
CA THR A 527 -26.74 -17.23 10.47
C THR A 527 -25.86 -16.89 9.27
N CYS A 528 -26.40 -16.18 8.27
CA CYS A 528 -25.65 -15.78 7.09
C CYS A 528 -24.78 -14.51 7.31
N HIS A 529 -25.19 -13.58 8.18
CA HIS A 529 -24.49 -12.30 8.39
C HIS A 529 -23.59 -12.27 9.65
N TYR A 530 -23.98 -12.99 10.70
CA TYR A 530 -23.26 -13.05 11.96
C TYR A 530 -22.75 -14.48 12.17
N ILE A 531 -21.47 -14.72 11.87
CA ILE A 531 -20.81 -16.00 12.19
C ILE A 531 -20.63 -16.09 13.72
N LYS A 532 -21.71 -16.42 14.42
CA LYS A 532 -21.71 -16.84 15.82
C LYS A 532 -22.47 -18.16 15.93
N ILE A 533 -21.92 -19.20 15.33
CA ILE A 533 -22.26 -20.56 15.71
C ILE A 533 -21.05 -21.12 16.44
N LEU A 534 -20.97 -20.82 17.74
CA LEU A 534 -19.97 -21.39 18.64
C LEU A 534 -20.31 -22.83 19.03
N GLU A 535 -21.56 -23.24 18.84
CA GLU A 535 -22.07 -24.56 19.22
C GLU A 535 -22.23 -25.47 18.01
N PRO A 536 -21.77 -26.74 18.10
CA PRO A 536 -21.97 -27.71 17.04
C PRO A 536 -23.46 -27.89 16.70
N PHE A 537 -23.75 -27.94 15.40
CA PHE A 537 -25.10 -28.18 14.87
C PHE A 537 -26.18 -27.15 15.26
N ALA A 538 -25.83 -25.95 15.75
CA ALA A 538 -26.81 -24.97 16.26
C ALA A 538 -27.96 -24.66 15.29
N ILE A 539 -27.68 -24.49 13.98
CA ILE A 539 -28.71 -24.24 12.98
C ILE A 539 -29.79 -25.34 12.96
N PHE A 540 -29.40 -26.60 13.15
CA PHE A 540 -30.33 -27.71 13.17
C PHE A 540 -31.18 -27.73 14.43
N LEU A 541 -30.59 -27.41 15.59
CA LEU A 541 -31.31 -27.29 16.85
C LEU A 541 -32.35 -26.17 16.77
N SER A 542 -31.98 -25.00 16.24
CA SER A 542 -32.93 -23.90 16.04
C SER A 542 -34.04 -24.26 15.04
N LEU A 543 -33.74 -25.00 13.98
CA LEU A 543 -34.77 -25.48 13.05
C LEU A 543 -35.71 -26.50 13.70
N LEU A 544 -35.22 -27.35 14.61
CA LEU A 544 -36.06 -28.25 15.39
C LEU A 544 -37.05 -27.47 16.25
N ASP A 545 -36.58 -26.47 16.99
CA ASP A 545 -37.41 -25.62 17.88
C ASP A 545 -38.51 -24.85 17.12
N LEU A 546 -38.27 -24.50 15.86
CA LEU A 546 -39.24 -23.81 15.01
C LEU A 546 -40.21 -24.76 14.30
N SER A 547 -39.95 -26.07 14.29
CA SER A 547 -40.67 -27.06 13.51
C SER A 547 -41.59 -27.95 14.35
N ASN A 548 -42.49 -28.67 13.69
CA ASN A 548 -43.22 -29.79 14.31
C ASN A 548 -42.40 -31.11 14.27
N GLY A 549 -41.08 -31.02 14.17
CA GLY A 549 -40.15 -32.12 13.92
C GLY A 549 -39.63 -32.16 12.48
N PHE A 550 -38.74 -33.12 12.24
CA PHE A 550 -38.12 -33.35 10.94
C PHE A 550 -38.49 -34.73 10.37
N LYS A 551 -38.42 -34.87 9.05
CA LYS A 551 -38.54 -36.15 8.36
C LYS A 551 -37.40 -36.34 7.38
N THR A 552 -36.89 -37.56 7.31
CA THR A 552 -35.83 -37.94 6.37
C THR A 552 -36.45 -38.44 5.07
N ILE A 553 -35.78 -38.21 3.92
CA ILE A 553 -36.18 -38.79 2.64
C ILE A 553 -35.17 -39.88 2.26
N PRO A 554 -35.32 -41.12 2.78
CA PRO A 554 -34.30 -42.17 2.65
C PRO A 554 -34.14 -42.66 1.21
N ALA A 555 -35.16 -42.44 0.36
CA ALA A 555 -35.14 -42.83 -1.03
C ALA A 555 -34.04 -42.11 -1.84
N ILE A 556 -33.63 -40.91 -1.40
CA ILE A 556 -32.61 -40.12 -2.07
C ILE A 556 -31.23 -40.53 -1.60
N THR A 557 -30.39 -40.91 -2.55
CA THR A 557 -28.99 -41.29 -2.32
C THR A 557 -28.06 -40.38 -3.10
N MET A 558 -26.98 -39.93 -2.45
CA MET A 558 -25.92 -39.16 -3.09
C MET A 558 -24.55 -39.74 -2.78
N GLN A 559 -23.60 -39.50 -3.68
CA GLN A 559 -22.21 -39.84 -3.45
C GLN A 559 -21.61 -38.93 -2.38
N HIS A 560 -20.90 -39.54 -1.44
CA HIS A 560 -20.14 -38.84 -0.40
C HIS A 560 -19.16 -37.83 -1.02
N GLN A 561 -18.92 -36.72 -0.33
CA GLN A 561 -17.95 -35.74 -0.81
C GLN A 561 -16.53 -36.29 -0.67
N LYS A 562 -15.75 -36.26 -1.74
CA LYS A 562 -14.36 -36.75 -1.74
C LYS A 562 -13.33 -35.63 -1.57
N THR A 563 -13.75 -34.38 -1.67
CA THR A 563 -12.86 -33.20 -1.69
C THR A 563 -13.40 -32.19 -0.70
N ARG A 564 -12.56 -31.42 -0.02
CA ARG A 564 -13.01 -30.36 0.90
C ARG A 564 -13.50 -29.11 0.14
N ASN A 565 -14.56 -29.27 -0.67
CA ASN A 565 -15.15 -28.22 -1.50
C ASN A 565 -16.68 -28.06 -1.26
N CYS A 566 -17.16 -28.39 -0.05
CA CYS A 566 -18.59 -28.33 0.33
C CYS A 566 -19.24 -26.97 0.02
N VAL A 567 -18.48 -25.88 0.15
CA VAL A 567 -18.89 -24.50 -0.19
C VAL A 567 -19.50 -24.33 -1.58
N VAL A 568 -19.12 -25.15 -2.56
CA VAL A 568 -19.74 -25.18 -3.90
C VAL A 568 -20.50 -26.48 -4.12
N SER A 569 -19.93 -27.60 -3.67
CA SER A 569 -20.46 -28.93 -3.99
C SER A 569 -21.84 -29.22 -3.37
N GLU A 570 -22.13 -28.61 -2.22
CA GLU A 570 -23.41 -28.77 -1.52
C GLU A 570 -24.47 -27.82 -2.11
N VAL A 571 -24.09 -26.60 -2.51
CA VAL A 571 -24.97 -25.69 -3.28
C VAL A 571 -25.44 -26.35 -4.57
N GLU A 572 -24.53 -27.00 -5.30
CA GLU A 572 -24.87 -27.74 -6.52
C GLU A 572 -25.76 -28.95 -6.26
N ALA A 573 -25.51 -29.67 -5.16
CA ALA A 573 -26.33 -30.80 -4.78
C ALA A 573 -27.75 -30.34 -4.45
N SER A 574 -27.90 -29.23 -3.73
CA SER A 574 -29.18 -28.58 -3.45
C SER A 574 -29.87 -28.08 -4.72
N LEU A 575 -29.17 -27.36 -5.59
CA LEU A 575 -29.77 -26.90 -6.85
C LEU A 575 -30.24 -28.07 -7.71
N ARG A 576 -29.44 -29.14 -7.82
CA ARG A 576 -29.87 -30.36 -8.50
C ARG A 576 -31.08 -31.02 -7.83
N MET A 577 -31.16 -31.00 -6.50
CA MET A 577 -32.32 -31.48 -5.75
C MET A 577 -33.57 -30.65 -6.01
N ILE A 578 -33.43 -29.33 -6.05
CA ILE A 578 -34.53 -28.40 -6.35
C ILE A 578 -35.09 -28.68 -7.75
N LEU A 579 -34.22 -28.73 -8.76
CA LEU A 579 -34.60 -29.03 -10.14
C LEU A 579 -35.23 -30.43 -10.27
N PHE A 580 -34.72 -31.41 -9.53
CA PHE A 580 -35.31 -32.74 -9.48
C PHE A 580 -36.70 -32.72 -8.84
N ASN A 581 -36.88 -32.01 -7.72
CA ASN A 581 -38.17 -31.87 -7.03
C ASN A 581 -39.23 -31.17 -7.90
N CYS A 582 -38.82 -30.20 -8.71
CA CYS A 582 -39.71 -29.55 -9.67
C CYS A 582 -40.26 -30.55 -10.70
N ARG A 583 -39.46 -31.54 -11.11
CA ARG A 583 -39.86 -32.56 -12.10
C ARG A 583 -40.56 -33.76 -11.46
N THR A 584 -40.23 -34.06 -10.21
CA THR A 584 -40.68 -35.28 -9.51
C THR A 584 -40.85 -34.94 -8.04
N ASP A 585 -42.10 -34.99 -7.53
CA ASP A 585 -42.37 -34.70 -6.11
C ASP A 585 -41.61 -35.70 -5.21
N ILE A 586 -40.56 -35.22 -4.56
CA ILE A 586 -39.68 -36.06 -3.73
C ILE A 586 -40.39 -36.62 -2.50
N LEU A 587 -41.49 -36.00 -2.08
CA LEU A 587 -42.28 -36.43 -0.92
C LEU A 587 -43.22 -37.60 -1.25
N SER A 588 -43.42 -37.87 -2.55
CA SER A 588 -44.21 -39.00 -3.04
C SER A 588 -43.38 -40.27 -3.28
N LEU A 589 -42.05 -40.20 -3.10
CA LEU A 589 -41.16 -41.33 -3.34
C LEU A 589 -41.35 -42.43 -2.30
N SER A 590 -41.37 -43.68 -2.77
CA SER A 590 -41.38 -44.86 -1.88
C SER A 590 -40.09 -44.93 -1.06
N GLU A 591 -40.21 -45.20 0.24
CA GLU A 591 -39.05 -45.37 1.13
C GLU A 591 -38.09 -46.50 0.70
N LYS A 592 -38.60 -47.49 -0.05
CA LYS A 592 -37.79 -48.60 -0.57
C LYS A 592 -37.04 -48.25 -1.86
N ALA A 593 -37.42 -47.17 -2.54
CA ALA A 593 -36.76 -46.75 -3.76
C ALA A 593 -35.33 -46.26 -3.47
N LYS A 594 -34.42 -46.41 -4.43
CA LYS A 594 -33.09 -45.80 -4.38
C LYS A 594 -32.92 -44.92 -5.62
N VAL A 595 -33.10 -43.63 -5.43
CA VAL A 595 -33.05 -42.62 -6.48
C VAL A 595 -31.80 -41.77 -6.29
N THR A 596 -31.04 -41.58 -7.37
CA THR A 596 -29.94 -40.62 -7.41
C THR A 596 -30.34 -39.45 -8.32
N PRO A 597 -30.58 -38.25 -7.76
CA PRO A 597 -30.92 -37.06 -8.53
C PRO A 597 -29.87 -36.76 -9.61
N LYS A 598 -30.33 -36.53 -10.84
CA LYS A 598 -29.50 -36.13 -11.98
C LYS A 598 -29.90 -34.74 -12.45
N TRP A 599 -28.96 -34.02 -13.07
CA TRP A 599 -29.22 -32.73 -13.70
C TRP A 599 -30.24 -32.83 -14.84
N ASN A 600 -30.22 -33.96 -15.55
CA ASN A 600 -31.18 -34.35 -16.56
C ASN A 600 -31.32 -35.87 -16.50
N LEU A 601 -32.56 -36.38 -16.45
CA LEU A 601 -32.82 -37.82 -16.28
C LEU A 601 -32.51 -38.63 -17.56
N ALA A 602 -32.71 -38.04 -18.73
CA ALA A 602 -32.49 -38.66 -20.03
C ALA A 602 -31.02 -38.64 -20.49
N HIS A 603 -30.20 -37.71 -19.97
CA HIS A 603 -28.82 -37.54 -20.40
C HIS A 603 -27.85 -38.49 -19.68
N SER A 604 -27.11 -39.31 -20.43
CA SER A 604 -26.17 -40.32 -19.89
C SER A 604 -25.05 -39.73 -19.03
N GLU A 605 -24.42 -38.64 -19.48
CA GLU A 605 -23.36 -37.92 -18.74
C GLU A 605 -23.82 -36.56 -18.21
N SER A 606 -24.99 -36.49 -17.57
CA SER A 606 -25.64 -35.21 -17.19
C SER A 606 -24.74 -34.27 -16.37
N THR A 607 -23.87 -34.80 -15.50
CA THR A 607 -22.94 -33.96 -14.72
C THR A 607 -21.84 -33.35 -15.58
N LEU A 608 -21.26 -34.10 -16.54
CA LEU A 608 -20.25 -33.56 -17.45
C LEU A 608 -20.85 -32.46 -18.33
N GLU A 609 -22.06 -32.68 -18.83
CA GLU A 609 -22.77 -31.70 -19.63
C GLU A 609 -23.09 -30.42 -18.84
N MET A 610 -23.56 -30.54 -17.60
CA MET A 610 -23.70 -29.39 -16.70
C MET A 610 -22.38 -28.64 -16.52
N ARG A 611 -21.25 -29.34 -16.33
CA ARG A 611 -19.93 -28.68 -16.20
C ARG A 611 -19.51 -27.91 -17.45
N LYS A 612 -19.81 -28.41 -18.66
CA LYS A 612 -19.55 -27.69 -19.91
C LYS A 612 -20.38 -26.41 -19.99
N ARG A 613 -21.65 -26.47 -19.60
CA ARG A 613 -22.55 -25.32 -19.56
C ARG A 613 -22.13 -24.30 -18.52
N PHE A 614 -21.66 -24.76 -17.36
CA PHE A 614 -21.05 -23.91 -16.34
C PHE A 614 -19.81 -23.18 -16.90
N LEU A 615 -18.89 -23.90 -17.57
CA LEU A 615 -17.73 -23.28 -18.22
C LEU A 615 -18.18 -22.22 -19.25
N PHE A 616 -19.22 -22.50 -20.04
CA PHE A 616 -19.77 -21.55 -21.00
C PHE A 616 -20.32 -20.29 -20.30
N ALA A 617 -21.01 -20.43 -19.17
CA ALA A 617 -21.51 -19.32 -18.38
C ALA A 617 -20.39 -18.46 -17.75
N VAL A 618 -19.32 -19.10 -17.26
CA VAL A 618 -18.13 -18.42 -16.70
C VAL A 618 -17.39 -17.58 -17.74
N LYS A 619 -17.35 -18.06 -18.99
CA LYS A 619 -16.75 -17.34 -20.11
C LYS A 619 -17.49 -16.04 -20.42
N GLY A 620 -16.72 -15.07 -20.91
CA GLY A 620 -17.21 -13.74 -21.30
C GLY A 620 -16.55 -13.30 -22.60
N GLU A 621 -16.31 -12.00 -22.75
CA GLU A 621 -15.73 -11.42 -23.97
C GLU A 621 -14.19 -11.50 -24.00
N HIS A 622 -13.55 -11.66 -22.83
CA HIS A 622 -12.10 -11.72 -22.70
C HIS A 622 -11.51 -13.01 -23.28
N LYS A 623 -10.91 -12.92 -24.48
CA LYS A 623 -10.35 -14.05 -25.23
C LYS A 623 -9.29 -14.85 -24.43
N ASP A 624 -8.37 -14.18 -23.75
CA ASP A 624 -7.32 -14.83 -22.95
C ASP A 624 -7.89 -15.55 -21.73
N TRP A 625 -8.82 -14.91 -21.00
CA TRP A 625 -9.51 -15.54 -19.89
C TRP A 625 -10.24 -16.81 -20.35
N ASN A 626 -10.95 -16.74 -21.47
CA ASN A 626 -11.67 -17.88 -22.03
C ASN A 626 -10.75 -19.06 -22.38
N ARG A 627 -9.54 -18.77 -22.88
CA ARG A 627 -8.50 -19.78 -23.13
C ARG A 627 -8.00 -20.41 -21.82
N ASN A 628 -7.75 -19.59 -20.79
CA ASN A 628 -7.33 -20.06 -19.47
C ASN A 628 -8.40 -20.90 -18.77
N PHE A 629 -9.68 -20.51 -18.84
CA PHE A 629 -10.79 -21.33 -18.34
C PHE A 629 -10.89 -22.67 -19.08
N GLY A 630 -10.63 -22.68 -20.40
CA GLY A 630 -10.51 -23.91 -21.17
C GLY A 630 -9.37 -24.81 -20.68
N TYR A 631 -8.20 -24.23 -20.40
CA TYR A 631 -7.06 -24.95 -19.85
C TYR A 631 -7.35 -25.59 -18.47
N ILE A 632 -8.05 -24.87 -17.59
CA ILE A 632 -8.52 -25.40 -16.29
C ILE A 632 -9.54 -26.52 -16.51
N PHE A 633 -10.45 -26.39 -17.48
CA PHE A 633 -11.41 -27.44 -17.80
C PHE A 633 -10.75 -28.70 -18.38
N ASP A 634 -9.66 -28.56 -19.13
CA ASP A 634 -8.90 -29.69 -19.66
C ASP A 634 -8.31 -30.57 -18.52
N TYR A 635 -7.98 -29.99 -17.36
CA TYR A 635 -7.65 -30.78 -16.15
C TYR A 635 -8.82 -31.66 -15.68
N TYR A 636 -10.04 -31.12 -15.70
CA TYR A 636 -11.23 -31.89 -15.33
C TYR A 636 -11.52 -33.00 -16.34
N LEU A 637 -11.37 -32.74 -17.64
CA LEU A 637 -11.52 -33.77 -18.67
C LEU A 637 -10.46 -34.88 -18.52
N TYR A 638 -9.22 -34.53 -18.21
CA TYR A 638 -8.16 -35.48 -17.92
C TYR A 638 -8.49 -36.34 -16.69
N ARG A 639 -8.96 -35.72 -15.59
CA ARG A 639 -9.45 -36.42 -14.40
C ARG A 639 -10.57 -37.40 -14.72
N LYS A 640 -11.48 -37.06 -15.65
CA LYS A 640 -12.57 -37.92 -16.11
C LYS A 640 -12.16 -38.95 -17.17
N GLY A 641 -10.89 -39.00 -17.55
CA GLY A 641 -10.39 -39.93 -18.55
C GLY A 641 -10.85 -39.62 -19.98
N LYS A 642 -11.27 -38.38 -20.26
CA LYS A 642 -11.77 -37.91 -21.56
C LYS A 642 -10.72 -37.17 -22.40
N LEU A 643 -9.51 -36.99 -21.88
CA LEU A 643 -8.43 -36.23 -22.51
C LEU A 643 -7.07 -36.88 -22.19
N GLY A 644 -6.11 -36.82 -23.13
CA GLY A 644 -4.74 -37.34 -23.00
C GLY A 644 -4.49 -38.64 -23.78
N GLU A 645 -3.23 -38.86 -24.18
CA GLU A 645 -2.78 -40.11 -24.81
C GLU A 645 -2.15 -41.04 -23.78
N GLY A 646 -2.50 -42.33 -23.81
CA GLY A 646 -1.74 -43.38 -23.14
C GLY A 646 -2.51 -44.18 -22.07
N ASN A 647 -2.25 -45.49 -22.10
CA ASN A 647 -2.62 -46.52 -21.12
C ASN A 647 -1.88 -46.34 -19.78
N TYR A 648 -1.83 -45.14 -19.19
CA TYR A 648 -1.44 -45.03 -17.78
C TYR A 648 -2.56 -45.65 -16.96
N SER A 649 -2.26 -46.78 -16.31
CA SER A 649 -3.17 -47.94 -16.20
C SER A 649 -4.62 -47.61 -15.84
N TYR A 650 -5.54 -48.28 -16.53
CA TYR A 650 -6.96 -48.31 -16.18
C TYR A 650 -7.18 -48.59 -14.68
N ASP A 651 -6.28 -49.36 -14.06
CA ASP A 651 -6.25 -49.65 -12.62
C ASP A 651 -5.96 -48.42 -11.73
N LYS A 652 -5.08 -47.49 -12.12
CA LYS A 652 -4.84 -46.26 -11.34
C LYS A 652 -5.99 -45.26 -11.46
N LYS A 653 -6.76 -45.24 -12.56
CA LYS A 653 -8.00 -44.42 -12.68
C LYS A 653 -9.11 -44.92 -11.75
N LEU A 654 -9.12 -46.21 -11.45
CA LEU A 654 -10.04 -46.85 -10.51
C LEU A 654 -9.58 -46.69 -9.04
N SER A 655 -8.32 -46.30 -8.81
CA SER A 655 -7.82 -45.99 -7.47
C SER A 655 -8.66 -44.88 -6.82
N SER A 656 -9.02 -45.09 -5.56
CA SER A 656 -9.69 -44.06 -4.73
C SER A 656 -8.89 -42.76 -4.68
N LEU A 657 -7.57 -42.80 -4.90
CA LEU A 657 -6.65 -41.67 -4.80
C LEU A 657 -6.45 -40.89 -6.12
N TRP A 658 -7.05 -41.32 -7.23
CA TRP A 658 -6.84 -40.67 -8.54
C TRP A 658 -7.14 -39.17 -8.54
N TYR A 659 -8.19 -38.74 -7.83
CA TYR A 659 -8.53 -37.32 -7.76
C TYR A 659 -7.49 -36.51 -6.97
N GLU A 660 -6.87 -37.09 -5.93
CA GLU A 660 -5.85 -36.43 -5.11
C GLU A 660 -4.57 -36.19 -5.91
N GLU A 661 -4.18 -37.16 -6.74
CA GLU A 661 -3.04 -37.01 -7.65
C GLU A 661 -3.28 -35.89 -8.68
N ILE A 662 -4.50 -35.79 -9.23
CA ILE A 662 -4.86 -34.68 -10.12
C ILE A 662 -4.82 -33.32 -9.39
N GLN A 663 -5.32 -33.25 -8.16
CA GLN A 663 -5.25 -32.03 -7.36
C GLN A 663 -3.80 -31.64 -7.05
N SER A 664 -2.93 -32.62 -6.78
CA SER A 664 -1.51 -32.38 -6.57
C SER A 664 -0.84 -31.79 -7.81
N ILE A 665 -1.06 -32.34 -9.01
CA ILE A 665 -0.46 -31.76 -10.21
C ILE A 665 -1.11 -30.43 -10.65
N PHE A 666 -2.35 -30.16 -10.23
CA PHE A 666 -3.01 -28.87 -10.45
C PHE A 666 -2.39 -27.77 -9.58
N SER A 667 -2.14 -28.06 -8.30
CA SER A 667 -1.50 -27.10 -7.38
C SER A 667 -0.01 -26.86 -7.69
N MET A 668 0.64 -27.81 -8.37
CA MET A 668 2.01 -27.68 -8.88
C MET A 668 2.12 -26.86 -10.17
N ASP A 669 1.01 -26.56 -10.84
CA ASP A 669 1.03 -25.94 -12.16
C ASP A 669 1.37 -24.44 -12.10
N LEU A 670 2.65 -24.15 -12.32
CA LEU A 670 3.17 -22.79 -12.37
C LEU A 670 2.50 -21.92 -13.45
N TYR A 671 1.89 -22.49 -14.49
CA TYR A 671 1.18 -21.70 -15.49
C TYR A 671 -0.08 -21.07 -14.90
N ILE A 672 -0.82 -21.81 -14.06
CA ILE A 672 -2.00 -21.27 -13.37
C ILE A 672 -1.57 -20.10 -12.48
N LEU A 673 -0.50 -20.29 -11.69
CA LEU A 673 0.08 -19.23 -10.87
C LEU A 673 0.55 -18.02 -11.71
N GLU A 674 1.18 -18.24 -12.86
CA GLU A 674 1.59 -17.16 -13.77
C GLU A 674 0.37 -16.37 -14.29
N THR A 675 -0.71 -17.06 -14.67
CA THR A 675 -1.92 -16.38 -15.15
C THR A 675 -2.64 -15.59 -14.06
N LEU A 676 -2.69 -16.09 -12.82
CA LEU A 676 -3.26 -15.35 -11.69
C LEU A 676 -2.48 -14.06 -11.41
N ASN A 677 -1.14 -14.13 -11.40
CA ASN A 677 -0.28 -12.96 -11.17
C ASN A 677 -0.34 -11.90 -12.30
N ASN A 678 -0.82 -12.27 -13.49
CA ASN A 678 -0.91 -11.35 -14.65
C ASN A 678 -2.36 -11.03 -15.03
N GLY A 679 -3.32 -11.22 -14.14
CA GLY A 679 -4.74 -10.90 -14.39
C GLY A 679 -5.34 -11.65 -15.58
N GLY A 680 -4.86 -12.87 -15.84
CA GLY A 680 -5.34 -13.75 -16.89
C GLY A 680 -4.76 -13.51 -18.28
N GLN A 681 -3.75 -12.65 -18.45
CA GLN A 681 -3.06 -12.47 -19.73
C GLN A 681 -2.14 -13.66 -20.04
N ILE A 682 -2.14 -14.10 -21.31
CA ILE A 682 -1.26 -15.20 -21.77
C ILE A 682 0.05 -14.62 -22.27
N ARG A 683 1.15 -14.92 -21.57
CA ARG A 683 2.49 -14.46 -21.98
C ARG A 683 2.99 -15.18 -23.24
N LYS A 684 3.85 -14.49 -23.99
CA LYS A 684 4.61 -15.08 -25.09
C LYS A 684 5.61 -16.12 -24.56
N THR A 685 5.95 -17.10 -25.39
CA THR A 685 7.00 -18.10 -25.10
C THR A 685 8.38 -17.43 -25.07
N GLY A 686 9.33 -17.99 -24.31
CA GLY A 686 10.70 -17.47 -24.22
C GLY A 686 10.89 -16.31 -23.22
N VAL A 687 9.83 -15.91 -22.51
CA VAL A 687 9.94 -15.02 -21.34
C VAL A 687 10.55 -15.82 -20.18
N PRO A 688 11.54 -15.27 -19.43
CA PRO A 688 12.12 -15.95 -18.28
C PRO A 688 11.07 -16.52 -17.34
N LEU A 689 11.25 -17.78 -16.95
CA LEU A 689 10.36 -18.44 -16.00
C LEU A 689 10.50 -17.76 -14.64
N LEU A 690 9.39 -17.56 -13.94
CA LEU A 690 9.42 -17.18 -12.53
C LEU A 690 10.23 -18.24 -11.78
N GLN A 691 11.44 -17.90 -11.32
CA GLN A 691 12.23 -18.73 -10.40
C GLN A 691 11.58 -18.70 -9.02
N LYS A 692 10.38 -19.26 -8.90
CA LYS A 692 9.71 -19.51 -7.63
C LYS A 692 9.91 -20.98 -7.26
N ASN A 693 9.99 -21.25 -5.95
CA ASN A 693 9.92 -22.61 -5.44
C ASN A 693 8.63 -23.26 -5.96
N ILE A 694 8.76 -24.33 -6.74
CA ILE A 694 7.60 -25.09 -7.21
C ILE A 694 6.98 -25.76 -5.98
N SER A 695 5.72 -25.44 -5.69
CA SER A 695 4.99 -26.10 -4.60
C SER A 695 5.10 -27.61 -4.76
N GLY A 696 5.48 -28.32 -3.70
CA GLY A 696 5.64 -29.78 -3.74
C GLY A 696 6.92 -30.32 -4.40
N ILE A 697 7.89 -29.46 -4.76
CA ILE A 697 9.26 -29.86 -5.09
C ILE A 697 10.21 -29.18 -4.11
N ASP A 698 10.85 -29.98 -3.24
CA ASP A 698 11.81 -29.46 -2.27
C ASP A 698 13.07 -28.86 -2.94
N PRO A 699 13.68 -27.82 -2.35
CA PRO A 699 14.94 -27.24 -2.83
C PRO A 699 16.07 -28.27 -2.99
N PRO A 700 17.13 -27.96 -3.74
CA PRO A 700 18.29 -28.83 -3.89
C PRO A 700 18.79 -29.37 -2.54
N GLN A 701 19.12 -30.66 -2.49
CA GLN A 701 19.58 -31.42 -1.32
C GLN A 701 18.59 -31.54 -0.15
N ILE A 702 17.39 -30.97 -0.23
CA ILE A 702 16.34 -31.08 0.80
C ILE A 702 15.24 -32.04 0.33
N LEU A 703 14.68 -32.87 1.21
CA LEU A 703 13.48 -33.65 0.96
C LEU A 703 12.69 -33.73 2.26
N TYR A 704 11.37 -33.50 2.21
CA TYR A 704 10.51 -33.44 3.39
C TYR A 704 11.03 -32.47 4.48
N GLY A 705 11.55 -31.31 4.04
CA GLY A 705 12.11 -30.29 4.93
C GLY A 705 13.44 -30.64 5.62
N ARG A 706 14.07 -31.78 5.27
CA ARG A 706 15.36 -32.22 5.84
C ARG A 706 16.39 -32.42 4.75
N LYS A 707 17.68 -32.34 5.08
CA LYS A 707 18.74 -32.75 4.14
C LYS A 707 18.51 -34.21 3.75
N ILE A 708 18.55 -34.52 2.45
CA ILE A 708 18.34 -35.88 1.91
C ILE A 708 19.22 -36.92 2.64
N LYS A 709 20.48 -36.57 2.90
CA LYS A 709 21.44 -37.39 3.67
C LYS A 709 21.01 -37.72 5.11
N LYS A 710 20.10 -36.94 5.70
CA LYS A 710 19.59 -37.06 7.08
C LYS A 710 18.21 -37.74 7.16
N ILE A 711 17.68 -38.27 6.06
CA ILE A 711 16.43 -39.05 6.08
C ILE A 711 16.78 -40.47 6.46
N ASP A 712 16.33 -40.97 7.60
CA ASP A 712 16.84 -42.24 8.14
C ASP A 712 16.30 -43.48 7.42
N SER A 713 15.15 -43.38 6.77
CA SER A 713 14.48 -44.51 6.09
C SER A 713 14.81 -44.55 4.59
N MET A 714 15.22 -45.72 4.11
CA MET A 714 15.40 -46.01 2.69
C MET A 714 14.05 -45.99 1.95
N ASP A 715 13.02 -46.58 2.55
CA ASP A 715 11.67 -46.63 2.00
C ASP A 715 11.09 -45.23 1.73
N LEU A 716 11.40 -44.24 2.56
CA LEU A 716 10.99 -42.85 2.34
C LEU A 716 11.64 -42.24 1.10
N LEU A 717 12.89 -42.58 0.79
CA LEU A 717 13.58 -42.13 -0.41
C LEU A 717 12.99 -42.79 -1.66
N GLU A 718 12.79 -44.11 -1.62
CA GLU A 718 12.17 -44.87 -2.73
C GLU A 718 10.71 -44.44 -2.99
N TYR A 719 9.95 -44.17 -1.93
CA TYR A 719 8.60 -43.64 -2.03
C TYR A 719 8.58 -42.25 -2.69
N ALA A 720 9.47 -41.35 -2.30
CA ALA A 720 9.58 -40.03 -2.91
C ALA A 720 9.93 -40.12 -4.40
N LEU A 721 10.87 -41.01 -4.76
CA LEU A 721 11.24 -41.29 -6.14
C LEU A 721 10.05 -41.78 -6.97
N THR A 722 9.29 -42.73 -6.41
CA THR A 722 8.08 -43.27 -7.04
C THR A 722 7.02 -42.20 -7.25
N LYS A 723 6.75 -41.37 -6.24
CA LYS A 723 5.78 -40.27 -6.32
C LYS A 723 6.16 -39.22 -7.35
N ASN A 724 7.42 -38.82 -7.40
CA ASN A 724 7.89 -37.87 -8.42
C ASN A 724 7.80 -38.46 -9.83
N THR A 725 8.11 -39.75 -9.98
CA THR A 725 7.99 -40.47 -11.27
C THR A 725 6.54 -40.51 -11.75
N ASP A 726 5.59 -40.79 -10.84
CA ASP A 726 4.16 -40.73 -11.15
C ASP A 726 3.73 -39.33 -11.59
N LYS A 727 4.15 -38.27 -10.87
CA LYS A 727 3.88 -36.87 -11.26
C LYS A 727 4.45 -36.52 -12.63
N ILE A 728 5.70 -36.93 -12.92
CA ILE A 728 6.34 -36.73 -14.24
C ILE A 728 5.47 -37.35 -15.33
N ASN A 729 5.00 -38.58 -15.12
CA ASN A 729 4.20 -39.29 -16.11
C ASN A 729 2.83 -38.65 -16.31
N LEU A 730 2.19 -38.15 -15.24
CA LEU A 730 0.95 -37.38 -15.35
C LEU A 730 1.12 -36.08 -16.15
N PHE A 731 2.19 -35.33 -15.89
CA PHE A 731 2.49 -34.11 -16.66
C PHE A 731 2.79 -34.42 -18.12
N LYS A 732 3.54 -35.49 -18.42
CA LYS A 732 3.81 -35.94 -19.79
C LYS A 732 2.54 -36.32 -20.54
N ALA A 733 1.65 -37.10 -19.91
CA ALA A 733 0.41 -37.54 -20.53
C ALA A 733 -0.52 -36.36 -20.87
N ARG A 734 -0.49 -35.29 -20.07
CA ARG A 734 -1.21 -34.05 -20.37
C ARG A 734 -0.54 -33.17 -21.43
N LEU A 735 0.78 -33.24 -21.56
CA LEU A 735 1.54 -32.33 -22.43
C LEU A 735 1.07 -32.35 -23.89
N SER A 736 0.64 -33.51 -24.40
CA SER A 736 0.11 -33.67 -25.77
C SER A 736 -1.22 -32.95 -25.99
N SER A 737 -2.09 -32.90 -24.98
CA SER A 737 -3.42 -32.29 -25.07
C SER A 737 -3.46 -30.79 -24.75
N MET A 738 -2.37 -30.22 -24.24
CA MET A 738 -2.30 -28.78 -23.94
C MET A 738 -2.41 -27.94 -25.23
N LYS A 739 -3.25 -26.90 -25.20
CA LYS A 739 -3.44 -25.99 -26.34
C LYS A 739 -2.62 -24.71 -26.24
N ILE A 740 -2.19 -24.33 -25.03
CA ILE A 740 -1.48 -23.08 -24.78
C ILE A 740 0.04 -23.32 -24.83
N PRO A 741 0.79 -22.70 -25.77
CA PRO A 741 2.23 -22.91 -25.90
C PRO A 741 3.03 -22.59 -24.63
N ARG A 742 2.69 -21.49 -23.96
CA ARG A 742 3.34 -21.07 -22.70
C ARG A 742 3.13 -22.10 -21.58
N ALA A 743 1.93 -22.69 -21.49
CA ALA A 743 1.67 -23.76 -20.52
C ALA A 743 2.51 -25.02 -20.81
N LYS A 744 2.75 -25.36 -22.09
CA LYS A 744 3.66 -26.47 -22.46
C LYS A 744 5.09 -26.19 -22.04
N GLU A 745 5.59 -24.99 -22.29
CA GLU A 745 6.94 -24.55 -21.89
C GLU A 745 7.14 -24.72 -20.37
N ILE A 746 6.23 -24.16 -19.57
CA ILE A 746 6.26 -24.24 -18.12
C ILE A 746 6.14 -25.69 -17.62
N THR A 747 5.25 -26.49 -18.23
CA THR A 747 5.08 -27.90 -17.85
C THR A 747 6.36 -28.72 -18.11
N ARG A 748 7.07 -28.46 -19.22
CA ARG A 748 8.37 -29.10 -19.50
C ARG A 748 9.41 -28.72 -18.45
N TYR A 749 9.42 -27.47 -18.00
CA TYR A 749 10.28 -27.02 -16.91
C TYR A 749 9.98 -27.77 -15.60
N ILE A 750 8.71 -27.88 -15.20
CA ILE A 750 8.30 -28.64 -14.00
C ILE A 750 8.77 -30.11 -14.09
N ILE A 751 8.59 -30.76 -15.25
CA ILE A 751 9.08 -32.12 -15.50
C ILE A 751 10.61 -32.18 -15.32
N SER A 752 11.35 -31.19 -15.81
CA SER A 752 12.81 -31.12 -15.67
C SER A 752 13.22 -30.99 -14.20
N CYS A 753 12.55 -30.14 -13.42
CA CYS A 753 12.80 -29.99 -11.98
C CYS A 753 12.55 -31.31 -11.22
N LEU A 754 11.46 -32.03 -11.53
CA LEU A 754 11.17 -33.33 -10.92
C LEU A 754 12.24 -34.38 -11.29
N LYS A 755 12.69 -34.42 -12.55
CA LYS A 755 13.77 -35.32 -12.97
C LYS A 755 15.09 -35.03 -12.26
N TYR A 756 15.44 -33.75 -12.12
CA TYR A 756 16.59 -33.33 -11.34
C TYR A 756 16.47 -33.81 -9.89
N LYS A 757 15.28 -33.65 -9.29
CA LYS A 757 15.03 -34.10 -7.93
C LYS A 757 15.18 -35.61 -7.76
N ASN A 758 14.67 -36.39 -8.72
CA ASN A 758 14.84 -37.84 -8.74
C ASN A 758 16.32 -38.24 -8.79
N LYS A 759 17.12 -37.55 -9.61
CA LYS A 759 18.57 -37.79 -9.66
C LYS A 759 19.25 -37.54 -8.31
N GLU A 760 18.87 -36.49 -7.58
CA GLU A 760 19.41 -36.25 -6.22
C GLU A 760 19.08 -37.39 -5.26
N ILE A 761 17.86 -37.93 -5.33
CA ILE A 761 17.39 -39.02 -4.48
C ILE A 761 18.09 -40.34 -4.86
N GLU A 762 18.17 -40.66 -6.15
CA GLU A 762 18.84 -41.85 -6.69
C GLU A 762 20.32 -41.89 -6.27
N LEU A 763 21.03 -40.76 -6.34
CA LEU A 763 22.43 -40.68 -5.90
C LEU A 763 22.59 -40.99 -4.41
N GLU A 764 21.65 -40.55 -3.56
CA GLU A 764 21.70 -40.88 -2.13
C GLU A 764 21.35 -42.36 -1.87
N ILE A 765 20.36 -42.90 -2.59
CA ILE A 765 19.99 -44.33 -2.55
C ILE A 765 21.23 -45.17 -2.90
N GLN A 766 21.87 -44.89 -4.04
CA GLN A 766 23.09 -45.58 -4.48
C GLN A 766 24.21 -45.48 -3.44
N ARG A 767 24.47 -44.29 -2.89
CA ARG A 767 25.47 -44.09 -1.84
C ARG A 767 25.23 -44.99 -0.62
N ARG A 768 23.96 -45.17 -0.21
CA ARG A 768 23.59 -46.02 0.93
C ARG A 768 23.75 -47.50 0.62
N GLU A 769 23.38 -47.93 -0.58
CA GLU A 769 23.60 -49.29 -1.04
C GLU A 769 25.08 -49.65 -1.08
N GLU A 770 25.94 -48.73 -1.55
CA GLU A 770 27.40 -48.92 -1.54
C GLU A 770 27.95 -49.04 -0.12
N ILE A 771 27.51 -48.19 0.81
CA ILE A 771 27.90 -48.26 2.23
C ILE A 771 27.43 -49.59 2.85
N LYS A 772 26.21 -50.05 2.52
CA LYS A 772 25.68 -51.32 3.00
C LYS A 772 26.51 -52.49 2.48
N LYS A 773 26.80 -52.53 1.17
CA LYS A 773 27.66 -53.55 0.54
C LYS A 773 29.07 -53.59 1.14
N ARG A 774 29.69 -52.42 1.42
CA ARG A 774 31.00 -52.36 2.09
C ARG A 774 30.95 -52.95 3.51
N ARG A 775 29.92 -52.61 4.29
CA ARG A 775 29.73 -53.18 5.65
C ARG A 775 29.48 -54.68 5.62
N GLU A 776 28.73 -55.18 4.64
CA GLU A 776 28.48 -56.62 4.46
C GLU A 776 29.76 -57.35 4.08
N ASN A 777 30.57 -56.80 3.18
CA ASN A 777 31.88 -57.37 2.82
C ASN A 777 32.88 -57.34 4.00
N GLU A 778 32.90 -56.28 4.81
CA GLU A 778 33.70 -56.21 6.04
C GLU A 778 33.22 -57.22 7.10
N LYS A 779 31.91 -57.41 7.23
CA LYS A 779 31.31 -58.39 8.15
C LYS A 779 31.62 -59.82 7.71
N TYR A 780 31.54 -60.10 6.40
CA TYR A 780 31.95 -61.38 5.81
C TYR A 780 33.43 -61.63 6.07
N SER A 781 34.30 -60.66 5.79
CA SER A 781 35.74 -60.76 6.04
C SER A 781 36.07 -60.99 7.52
N LYS A 782 35.38 -60.32 8.45
CA LYS A 782 35.51 -60.56 9.90
C LYS A 782 34.98 -61.93 10.32
N GLN A 783 33.90 -62.42 9.72
CA GLN A 783 33.40 -63.77 9.97
C GLN A 783 34.35 -64.84 9.45
N THR A 784 34.94 -64.66 8.27
CA THR A 784 35.97 -65.56 7.71
C THR A 784 37.23 -65.56 8.59
N LEU A 785 37.66 -64.39 9.08
CA LEU A 785 38.78 -64.27 10.02
C LEU A 785 38.47 -64.96 11.36
N ASN A 786 37.27 -64.75 11.93
CA ASN A 786 36.85 -65.41 13.16
C ASN A 786 36.71 -66.93 13.00
N GLN A 787 36.27 -67.42 11.84
CA GLN A 787 36.23 -68.86 11.50
C GLN A 787 37.63 -69.46 11.33
N LEU A 788 38.60 -68.68 10.84
CA LEU A 788 40.01 -69.08 10.77
C LEU A 788 40.64 -69.14 12.17
N VAL A 789 40.35 -68.15 13.04
CA VAL A 789 40.82 -68.13 14.43
C VAL A 789 40.20 -69.27 15.25
N SER A 790 38.92 -69.60 15.04
CA SER A 790 38.26 -70.73 15.73
C SER A 790 38.74 -72.11 15.29
N LYS A 791 39.48 -72.23 14.17
CA LYS A 791 40.10 -73.49 13.73
C LYS A 791 41.46 -73.77 14.39
N VAL A 792 42.03 -72.83 15.14
CA VAL A 792 43.38 -72.94 15.74
C VAL A 792 43.33 -73.22 17.25
N THR A 793 42.15 -73.37 17.86
CA THR A 793 42.01 -73.64 19.29
C THR A 793 41.11 -74.86 19.57
N PRO A 794 41.57 -75.90 20.29
CA PRO A 794 40.77 -77.09 20.57
C PRO A 794 39.69 -76.84 21.64
N ASN A 795 38.52 -77.43 21.39
CA ASN A 795 37.27 -77.35 22.15
C ASN A 795 37.35 -77.76 23.65
N ARG A 796 36.47 -77.15 24.46
CA ARG A 796 35.71 -77.90 25.48
C ARG A 796 34.26 -77.40 25.58
N SER A 797 33.37 -78.36 25.45
CA SER A 797 31.90 -78.33 25.39
C SER A 797 31.21 -77.96 26.70
N VAL A 798 30.06 -77.28 26.63
CA VAL A 798 28.82 -77.64 27.35
C VAL A 798 27.60 -77.30 26.47
N SER A 799 26.57 -78.11 26.64
CA SER A 799 25.46 -78.44 25.75
C SER A 799 24.10 -77.85 26.16
N HIS A 800 23.10 -78.10 25.30
CA HIS A 800 21.62 -77.98 25.47
C HIS A 800 21.05 -76.57 25.21
N SER A 801 19.95 -76.36 24.47
CA SER A 801 18.80 -77.20 24.16
C SER A 801 18.06 -76.79 22.85
N GLN A 802 17.24 -77.73 22.38
CA GLN A 802 16.36 -77.83 21.22
C GLN A 802 15.28 -76.73 21.03
N SER A 803 15.03 -76.32 19.78
CA SER A 803 13.76 -76.46 19.00
C SER A 803 12.98 -75.12 18.89
N ILE A 804 12.20 -74.76 17.86
CA ILE A 804 11.39 -75.47 16.86
C ILE A 804 11.38 -74.65 15.56
N SER A 805 11.33 -75.33 14.41
CA SER A 805 11.05 -74.79 13.08
C SER A 805 9.57 -74.47 12.87
N GLY A 806 9.22 -73.37 12.19
CA GLY A 806 7.91 -73.24 11.56
C GLY A 806 7.49 -71.86 11.08
N THR A 807 7.63 -71.63 9.77
CA THR A 807 6.84 -70.73 8.88
C THR A 807 6.85 -69.22 9.13
N LEU A 808 7.57 -68.49 8.26
CA LEU A 808 7.47 -67.04 8.06
C LEU A 808 6.95 -66.75 6.66
N ASN A 809 5.69 -66.33 6.58
CA ASN A 809 5.12 -65.71 5.38
C ASN A 809 4.02 -64.72 5.78
N GLU A 810 4.35 -63.73 6.61
CA GLU A 810 3.42 -62.64 6.99
C GLU A 810 4.11 -61.28 7.27
N GLU A 811 5.44 -61.16 7.16
CA GLU A 811 6.18 -59.94 7.57
C GLU A 811 6.09 -58.75 6.59
N SER A 812 5.69 -58.94 5.32
CA SER A 812 5.66 -57.84 4.34
C SER A 812 4.50 -56.85 4.53
N THR A 813 3.36 -57.32 5.06
CA THR A 813 2.14 -56.51 5.17
C THR A 813 2.14 -55.63 6.42
N LEU A 814 2.74 -56.11 7.51
CA LEU A 814 2.82 -55.37 8.78
C LEU A 814 3.89 -54.25 8.72
N SER A 815 5.03 -54.50 8.07
CA SER A 815 6.06 -53.49 7.80
C SER A 815 5.53 -52.32 6.94
N PHE A 816 4.72 -52.64 5.91
CA PHE A 816 4.06 -51.65 5.04
C PHE A 816 3.04 -50.77 5.77
N LEU A 817 2.28 -51.33 6.71
CA LEU A 817 1.29 -50.58 7.50
C LEU A 817 1.95 -49.70 8.58
N ILE A 818 3.01 -50.18 9.22
CA ILE A 818 3.78 -49.42 10.22
C ILE A 818 4.52 -48.25 9.56
N GLY A 819 5.08 -48.44 8.36
CA GLY A 819 5.70 -47.37 7.57
C GLY A 819 4.73 -46.24 7.19
N ARG A 820 3.49 -46.56 6.80
CA ARG A 820 2.45 -45.56 6.50
C ARG A 820 1.99 -44.80 7.74
N ALA A 821 1.84 -45.47 8.89
CA ALA A 821 1.43 -44.82 10.13
C ALA A 821 2.48 -43.80 10.61
N PHE A 822 3.76 -44.14 10.53
CA PHE A 822 4.85 -43.23 10.88
C PHE A 822 5.01 -42.06 9.91
N ALA A 823 4.89 -42.29 8.59
CA ALA A 823 4.95 -41.22 7.59
C ALA A 823 3.77 -40.24 7.70
N TYR A 824 2.56 -40.73 8.00
CA TYR A 824 1.38 -39.90 8.24
C TYR A 824 1.52 -39.03 9.50
N LEU A 825 2.08 -39.57 10.58
CA LEU A 825 2.34 -38.82 11.81
C LEU A 825 3.44 -37.76 11.66
N ILE A 826 4.47 -38.04 10.86
CA ILE A 826 5.55 -37.07 10.59
C ILE A 826 5.09 -35.98 9.60
N GLY A 827 4.30 -36.34 8.57
CA GLY A 827 3.68 -35.40 7.64
C GLY A 827 2.81 -34.37 8.36
N LYS A 828 1.90 -34.83 9.24
CA LYS A 828 1.07 -33.95 10.08
C LYS A 828 1.87 -33.05 11.01
N ARG A 829 3.02 -33.53 11.51
CA ARG A 829 3.89 -32.73 12.40
C ARG A 829 4.61 -31.61 11.62
N SER A 830 5.02 -31.87 10.38
CA SER A 830 5.64 -30.84 9.52
C SER A 830 4.63 -29.82 8.99
N GLU A 831 3.39 -30.23 8.69
CA GLU A 831 2.29 -29.32 8.33
C GLU A 831 1.91 -28.42 9.51
N ASN A 832 1.84 -28.98 10.73
CA ASN A 832 1.60 -28.20 11.95
C ASN A 832 2.76 -27.23 12.27
N GLU A 833 4.01 -27.56 11.94
CA GLU A 833 5.15 -26.65 12.10
C GLU A 833 5.19 -25.55 11.02
N SER A 834 4.78 -25.87 9.79
CA SER A 834 4.61 -24.89 8.70
C SER A 834 3.47 -23.91 9.01
N GLN A 835 2.33 -24.41 9.48
CA GLN A 835 1.21 -23.58 9.95
C GLN A 835 1.57 -22.76 11.19
N LYS A 836 2.37 -23.30 12.13
CA LYS A 836 2.92 -22.50 13.25
C LYS A 836 3.84 -21.38 12.76
N ARG A 837 4.71 -21.64 11.78
CA ARG A 837 5.60 -20.61 11.20
C ARG A 837 4.81 -19.54 10.43
N GLU A 838 3.78 -19.89 9.67
CA GLU A 838 2.88 -18.91 9.04
C GLU A 838 2.05 -18.13 10.06
N SER A 839 1.61 -18.75 11.17
CA SER A 839 0.93 -18.05 12.26
C SER A 839 1.85 -17.08 13.03
N LEU A 840 3.15 -17.41 13.15
CA LEU A 840 4.17 -16.56 13.77
C LEU A 840 4.54 -15.37 12.86
N VAL A 841 4.59 -15.57 11.54
CA VAL A 841 4.77 -14.50 10.55
C VAL A 841 3.53 -13.57 10.51
N ASN A 842 2.32 -14.11 10.65
CA ASN A 842 1.09 -13.30 10.75
C ASN A 842 0.95 -12.60 12.11
N LYS A 843 1.41 -13.19 13.22
CA LYS A 843 1.49 -12.50 14.53
C LYS A 843 2.47 -11.32 14.51
N ASN A 844 3.58 -11.42 13.78
CA ASN A 844 4.52 -10.31 13.61
C ASN A 844 4.00 -9.18 12.70
N LYS A 845 3.03 -9.46 11.82
CA LYS A 845 2.29 -8.39 11.10
C LYS A 845 1.20 -7.74 11.98
N GLY A 846 0.60 -8.50 12.89
CA GLY A 846 -0.38 -7.99 13.87
C GLY A 846 0.24 -7.19 15.02
N SER A 847 1.53 -7.36 15.33
CA SER A 847 2.24 -6.52 16.31
C SER A 847 2.67 -5.17 15.73
N ILE A 848 2.96 -5.08 14.42
CA ILE A 848 3.25 -3.81 13.74
C ILE A 848 1.98 -2.95 13.62
N SER A 849 0.79 -3.56 13.46
CA SER A 849 -0.49 -2.81 13.46
C SER A 849 -0.95 -2.35 14.85
N ARG A 850 -0.19 -2.65 15.92
CA ARG A 850 -0.49 -2.23 17.30
C ARG A 850 0.43 -1.11 17.80
N TRP A 851 1.33 -0.63 16.95
CA TRP A 851 2.16 0.57 17.19
C TRP A 851 1.70 1.79 16.37
N CYS A 852 0.65 1.65 15.54
CA CYS A 852 0.02 2.76 14.80
C CYS A 852 -1.49 2.91 15.10
N LYS A 853 -1.92 2.45 16.28
CA LYS A 853 -3.09 2.94 17.01
C LYS A 853 -2.59 3.38 18.37
#